data_AF-V2YNR6-F1
#
_entry.id   AF-V2YNR6-F1
#
_cell.length_a   1.000
_cell.length_b   1.000
_cell.length_c   1.000
_cell.angle_alpha   90.00
_cell.angle_beta   90.00
_cell.angle_gamma   90.00
#
_symmetry.space_group_name_H-M   'P 1'
#
loop_
_entity.id
_entity.type
_entity.pdbx_description
1 polymer ?
#
loop_
_entity_poly.entity_id
_entity_poly.type
_entity_poly.pdbx_seq_one_letter_code
_entity_poly.pdbx_strand_id
1 'polypeptide(L)'
;MSVSRLDPLIMSQCEALSSVTDVGPSLESDRDNAAKLVDTLLEWLRSHPASSESLLVARCITYHTIVWKNKRTFREVIRACHPNRIITTVGVFGLEEGYKRFGWSEPIEDLLTQAVLNDVSAVRRGDLLSYMLQAAAKQKDEIAIAWCLQYIDSFFENLQKIEIDDIQTITYLVFRSRRDWMLTLCTYVLPLLFATQLDNMELWRTLFAKLKMQGRFILRVDDFSAITNFCIQFLADHWVPLQALPLERIEEPVGRTVDFIHLCLQNNAKHALGAFFQHLWNHVVAHHIQADSAQYYSQITKMDGLSREFPGLEDILKPVFGHAFQCLLRDYFVSHSENGLMELGEVMDHLCVDDLVDSLEQWYVEQTNTLATPLTILNSITPEMAHGSDMLEYIATLANDICARIGTYEETDRLQRIINKCLSKIIGGLDLSALSEEEHPTFSLESCELFRSLNLLYFLGRHQLAYRVLDRCLSCPEIYQPAYICGLTAVLKRLPSFLQPHGLSLLDEPYAYFAGEVIKKIIQNILGPNPCPKISPAEWKAVKNQMINIALRKTRVWGVSLRTAMDENGRCTLQVDRPQHLNGFVVWLTRLTEVQELLPLLGDDRQQMKVVGKEFEWLIHGGNSIDELEYRKVHRRRRRA
;
A
#
# COMPACT_ATOMS: atom_id res chain seq x y z
N MET A 1 40.17 7.12 21.38
CA MET A 1 40.91 6.45 22.47
C MET A 1 42.39 6.65 22.20
N SER A 2 43.09 7.37 23.07
CA SER A 2 44.54 7.50 23.01
C SER A 2 45.16 6.14 23.28
N VAL A 3 45.96 5.62 22.35
CA VAL A 3 46.81 4.44 22.60
C VAL A 3 47.77 4.86 23.70
N SER A 4 47.49 4.47 24.95
CA SER A 4 48.45 4.61 26.05
C SER A 4 49.69 3.84 25.63
N ARG A 5 50.84 4.53 25.63
CA ARG A 5 52.12 3.84 25.52
C ARG A 5 52.22 2.92 26.74
N LEU A 6 52.12 1.61 26.50
CA LEU A 6 52.42 0.56 27.47
C LEU A 6 53.68 0.94 28.26
N ASP A 7 53.64 0.83 29.58
CA ASP A 7 54.82 1.06 30.42
C ASP A 7 55.92 0.05 30.02
N PRO A 8 57.01 0.50 29.36
CA PRO A 8 58.03 -0.39 28.83
C PRO A 8 58.71 -1.21 29.92
N LEU A 9 58.75 -0.67 31.14
CA LEU A 9 59.34 -1.34 32.29
C LEU A 9 58.52 -2.57 32.70
N ILE A 10 57.19 -2.46 32.71
CA ILE A 10 56.28 -3.55 33.09
C ILE A 10 56.26 -4.65 32.03
N MET A 11 56.32 -4.28 30.75
CA MET A 11 56.46 -5.25 29.67
C MET A 11 57.77 -6.03 29.77
N SER A 12 58.88 -5.34 30.02
CA SER A 12 60.18 -5.98 30.23
C SER A 12 60.18 -6.92 31.44
N GLN A 13 59.48 -6.57 32.53
CA GLN A 13 59.33 -7.43 33.70
C GLN A 13 58.47 -8.68 33.42
N CYS A 14 57.39 -8.55 32.65
CA CYS A 14 56.58 -9.70 32.23
C CYS A 14 57.36 -10.63 31.29
N GLU A 15 58.15 -10.09 30.36
CA GLU A 15 59.05 -10.85 29.49
C GLU A 15 60.15 -11.55 30.29
N ALA A 16 60.76 -10.85 31.24
CA ALA A 16 61.76 -11.44 32.14
C ALA A 16 61.16 -12.59 32.95
N LEU A 17 59.94 -12.44 33.47
CA LEU A 17 59.25 -13.52 34.18
C LEU A 17 58.94 -14.71 33.25
N SER A 18 58.47 -14.43 32.04
CA SER A 18 58.15 -15.44 31.02
C SER A 18 59.38 -16.23 30.55
N SER A 19 60.58 -15.64 30.66
CA SER A 19 61.85 -16.33 30.34
C SER A 19 62.27 -17.36 31.40
N VAL A 20 61.67 -17.34 32.60
CA VAL A 20 61.91 -18.32 33.66
C VAL A 20 61.14 -19.60 33.33
N THR A 21 61.87 -20.61 32.84
CA THR A 21 61.38 -21.86 32.22
C THR A 21 60.21 -22.59 32.92
N ASP A 22 59.43 -23.33 32.13
CA ASP A 22 58.24 -24.13 32.52
C ASP A 22 58.46 -25.21 33.60
N VAL A 23 59.71 -25.57 33.92
CA VAL A 23 60.03 -26.60 34.93
C VAL A 23 60.12 -26.02 36.35
N GLY A 24 59.91 -24.72 36.48
CA GLY A 24 60.19 -23.97 37.70
C GLY A 24 61.68 -23.67 37.85
N PRO A 25 62.04 -22.63 38.60
CA PRO A 25 63.43 -22.25 38.81
C PRO A 25 64.23 -23.40 39.45
N SER A 26 65.26 -23.84 38.73
CA SER A 26 66.13 -24.98 39.03
C SER A 26 67.26 -24.64 40.01
N LEU A 27 67.65 -23.36 40.06
CA LEU A 27 68.60 -22.79 41.00
C LEU A 27 67.88 -21.91 42.03
N GLU A 28 68.39 -21.90 43.25
CA GLU A 28 67.85 -21.11 44.37
C GLU A 28 67.91 -19.59 44.09
N SER A 29 68.93 -19.14 43.36
CA SER A 29 69.04 -17.74 42.88
C SER A 29 67.94 -17.33 41.91
N ASP A 30 67.49 -18.25 41.05
CA ASP A 30 66.44 -17.98 40.06
C ASP A 30 65.07 -17.93 40.71
N ARG A 31 64.87 -18.68 41.82
CA ARG A 31 63.67 -18.61 42.66
C ARG A 31 63.51 -17.24 43.30
N ASP A 32 64.58 -16.74 43.90
CA ASP A 32 64.54 -15.46 44.61
C ASP A 32 64.31 -14.29 43.67
N ASN A 33 64.91 -14.31 42.48
CA ASN A 33 64.70 -13.28 41.46
C ASN A 33 63.28 -13.33 40.88
N ALA A 34 62.77 -14.53 40.59
CA ALA A 34 61.41 -14.72 40.11
C ALA A 34 60.36 -14.30 41.16
N ALA A 35 60.58 -14.61 42.44
CA ALA A 35 59.71 -14.20 43.54
C ALA A 35 59.66 -12.66 43.66
N LYS A 36 60.82 -11.99 43.61
CA LYS A 36 60.89 -10.52 43.63
C LYS A 36 60.18 -9.88 42.44
N LEU A 37 60.31 -10.46 41.25
CA LEU A 37 59.59 -10.00 40.04
C LEU A 37 58.08 -10.14 40.23
N VAL A 38 57.61 -11.27 40.73
CA VAL A 38 56.19 -11.49 41.05
C VAL A 38 55.68 -10.48 42.08
N ASP A 39 56.42 -10.23 43.16
CA ASP A 39 56.02 -9.27 44.19
C ASP A 39 55.94 -7.85 43.61
N THR A 40 56.89 -7.47 42.75
CA THR A 40 56.90 -6.17 42.06
C THR A 40 55.68 -6.02 41.15
N LEU A 41 55.38 -7.04 40.35
CA LEU A 41 54.23 -7.04 39.44
C LEU A 41 52.89 -7.07 40.20
N LEU A 42 52.82 -7.76 41.34
CA LEU A 42 51.66 -7.74 42.24
C LEU A 42 51.43 -6.37 42.86
N GLU A 43 52.47 -5.72 43.36
CA GLU A 43 52.40 -4.36 43.91
C GLU A 43 51.90 -3.38 42.85
N TRP A 44 52.41 -3.52 41.62
CA TRP A 44 51.98 -2.73 40.49
C TRP A 44 50.50 -2.98 40.14
N LEU A 45 50.07 -4.25 40.11
CA LEU A 45 48.68 -4.64 39.82
C LEU A 45 47.71 -4.06 40.86
N ARG A 46 48.05 -4.12 42.15
CA ARG A 46 47.26 -3.52 43.25
C ARG A 46 47.10 -2.01 43.09
N SER A 47 48.13 -1.35 42.57
CA SER A 47 48.15 0.10 42.37
C SER A 47 47.40 0.53 41.09
N HIS A 48 47.28 -0.37 40.10
CA HIS A 48 46.67 -0.10 38.80
C HIS A 48 45.61 -1.14 38.37
N PRO A 49 44.63 -1.49 39.24
CA PRO A 49 43.77 -2.66 39.05
C PRO A 49 42.76 -2.52 37.90
N ALA A 50 42.57 -1.31 37.36
CA ALA A 50 41.66 -1.02 36.25
C ALA A 50 42.37 -0.65 34.93
N SER A 51 43.72 -0.68 34.91
CA SER A 51 44.52 -0.35 33.70
C SER A 51 44.34 -1.40 32.60
N SER A 52 44.57 -1.00 31.34
CA SER A 52 44.61 -1.94 30.20
C SER A 52 45.69 -3.02 30.35
N GLU A 53 46.79 -2.66 30.99
CA GLU A 53 47.99 -3.46 31.18
C GLU A 53 47.83 -4.47 32.34
N SER A 54 46.85 -4.24 33.24
CA SER A 54 46.50 -5.18 34.33
C SER A 54 46.21 -6.59 33.82
N LEU A 55 45.58 -6.72 32.65
CA LEU A 55 45.29 -7.99 32.00
C LEU A 55 46.56 -8.79 31.73
N LEU A 56 47.57 -8.14 31.15
CA LEU A 56 48.80 -8.77 30.74
C LEU A 56 49.62 -9.19 31.97
N VAL A 57 49.72 -8.30 32.95
CA VAL A 57 50.42 -8.54 34.21
C VAL A 57 49.76 -9.68 34.99
N ALA A 58 48.44 -9.63 35.19
CA ALA A 58 47.73 -10.67 35.94
C ALA A 58 47.83 -12.03 35.25
N ARG A 59 47.64 -12.11 33.92
CA ARG A 59 47.81 -13.36 33.18
C ARG A 59 49.22 -13.94 33.28
N CYS A 60 50.24 -13.08 33.18
CA CYS A 60 51.64 -13.49 33.32
C CYS A 60 51.88 -14.10 34.71
N ILE A 61 51.51 -13.39 35.78
CA ILE A 61 51.69 -13.90 37.15
C ILE A 61 50.86 -15.18 37.34
N THR A 62 49.58 -15.19 36.93
CA THR A 62 48.69 -16.35 37.06
C THR A 62 49.28 -17.59 36.40
N TYR A 63 49.78 -17.50 35.17
CA TYR A 63 50.46 -18.61 34.49
C TYR A 63 51.58 -19.21 35.34
N HIS A 64 52.51 -18.37 35.79
CA HIS A 64 53.65 -18.84 36.59
C HIS A 64 53.21 -19.37 37.96
N THR A 65 52.19 -18.78 38.61
CA THR A 65 51.68 -19.33 39.87
C THR A 65 51.15 -20.74 39.72
N ILE A 66 50.46 -21.03 38.61
CA ILE A 66 49.91 -22.35 38.30
C ILE A 66 51.03 -23.35 38.05
N VAL A 67 52.00 -22.99 37.20
CA VAL A 67 53.17 -23.83 36.87
C VAL A 67 54.01 -24.13 38.12
N TRP A 68 54.32 -23.12 38.92
CA TRP A 68 55.11 -23.26 40.16
C TRP A 68 54.31 -23.79 41.34
N LYS A 69 53.01 -24.05 41.17
CA LYS A 69 52.13 -24.61 42.20
C LYS A 69 52.04 -23.70 43.44
N ASN A 70 52.14 -22.38 43.27
CA ASN A 70 52.10 -21.41 44.37
C ASN A 70 50.67 -20.89 44.61
N LYS A 71 49.93 -21.62 45.45
CA LYS A 71 48.54 -21.30 45.83
C LYS A 71 48.39 -19.93 46.50
N ARG A 72 49.40 -19.47 47.26
CA ARG A 72 49.36 -18.18 47.97
C ARG A 72 49.40 -17.04 46.97
N THR A 73 50.38 -17.04 46.08
CA THR A 73 50.52 -16.00 45.06
C THR A 73 49.32 -15.95 44.13
N PHE A 74 48.76 -17.11 43.75
CA PHE A 74 47.54 -17.15 42.93
C PHE A 74 46.37 -16.38 43.58
N ARG A 75 46.16 -16.55 44.89
CA ARG A 75 45.13 -15.81 45.64
C ARG A 75 45.42 -14.32 45.69
N GLU A 76 46.69 -13.95 45.87
CA GLU A 76 47.11 -12.55 45.90
C GLU A 76 46.92 -11.85 44.54
N VAL A 77 47.11 -12.54 43.41
CA VAL A 77 46.79 -11.99 42.08
C VAL A 77 45.31 -11.65 41.97
N ILE A 78 44.43 -12.57 42.37
CA ILE A 78 42.98 -12.34 42.27
C ILE A 78 42.56 -11.18 43.19
N ARG A 79 43.09 -11.11 44.41
CA ARG A 79 42.82 -10.01 45.35
C ARG A 79 43.36 -8.66 44.88
N ALA A 80 44.44 -8.66 44.11
CA ALA A 80 45.01 -7.46 43.51
C ALA A 80 44.19 -6.94 42.33
N CYS A 81 43.31 -7.76 41.74
CA CYS A 81 42.42 -7.34 40.67
C CYS A 81 41.27 -6.47 41.20
N HIS A 82 40.74 -5.60 40.33
CA HIS A 82 39.53 -4.86 40.66
C HIS A 82 38.35 -5.85 40.84
N PRO A 83 37.50 -5.74 41.89
CA PRO A 83 36.44 -6.71 42.19
C PRO A 83 35.50 -6.98 41.01
N ASN A 84 35.18 -5.93 40.25
CA ASN A 84 34.28 -6.02 39.10
C ASN A 84 34.97 -6.43 37.78
N ARG A 85 36.26 -6.79 37.82
CA ARG A 85 37.04 -7.17 36.63
C ARG A 85 37.92 -8.39 36.87
N ILE A 86 37.63 -9.21 37.88
CA ILE A 86 38.45 -10.38 38.21
C ILE A 86 38.57 -11.33 37.01
N ILE A 87 37.45 -11.77 36.42
CA ILE A 87 37.45 -12.64 35.25
C ILE A 87 38.03 -11.89 34.06
N THR A 88 37.75 -10.60 33.99
CA THR A 88 38.26 -9.75 32.91
C THR A 88 39.78 -9.65 32.88
N THR A 89 40.42 -9.56 34.04
CA THR A 89 41.85 -9.34 34.22
C THR A 89 42.62 -10.66 34.31
N VAL A 90 42.11 -11.66 35.04
CA VAL A 90 42.76 -12.98 35.16
C VAL A 90 42.47 -13.88 33.95
N GLY A 91 41.25 -13.77 33.40
CA GLY A 91 40.75 -14.63 32.33
C GLY A 91 40.07 -15.90 32.85
N VAL A 92 39.07 -16.36 32.08
CA VAL A 92 38.29 -17.59 32.36
C VAL A 92 39.23 -18.79 32.54
N PHE A 93 40.14 -19.02 31.59
CA PHE A 93 41.09 -20.13 31.63
C PHE A 93 42.06 -20.06 32.83
N GLY A 94 42.50 -18.86 33.21
CA GLY A 94 43.40 -18.69 34.36
C GLY A 94 42.74 -19.10 35.68
N LEU A 95 41.46 -18.76 35.84
CA LEU A 95 40.66 -19.15 37.01
C LEU A 95 40.33 -20.65 37.00
N GLU A 96 39.93 -21.20 35.85
CA GLU A 96 39.64 -22.63 35.67
C GLU A 96 40.87 -23.50 35.94
N GLU A 97 42.03 -23.17 35.36
CA GLU A 97 43.28 -23.89 35.58
C GLU A 97 43.78 -23.74 37.02
N GLY A 98 43.60 -22.55 37.61
CA GLY A 98 43.87 -22.34 39.04
C GLY A 98 43.04 -23.28 39.92
N TYR A 99 41.74 -23.41 39.65
CA TYR A 99 40.89 -24.39 40.31
C TYR A 99 41.40 -25.82 40.10
N LYS A 100 41.62 -26.25 38.85
CA LYS A 100 42.10 -27.61 38.54
C LYS A 100 43.42 -27.94 39.26
N ARG A 101 44.29 -26.95 39.40
CA ARG A 101 45.63 -27.08 39.98
C ARG A 101 45.62 -27.11 41.51
N PHE A 102 44.78 -26.27 42.15
CA PHE A 102 44.81 -26.02 43.59
C PHE A 102 43.64 -26.62 44.37
N GLY A 103 42.67 -27.20 43.66
CA GLY A 103 41.45 -27.80 44.19
C GLY A 103 40.47 -26.78 44.77
N TRP A 104 39.26 -27.26 45.08
CA TRP A 104 38.27 -26.46 45.81
C TRP A 104 38.75 -26.20 47.25
N SER A 105 38.65 -24.96 47.70
CA SER A 105 38.91 -24.57 49.10
C SER A 105 38.22 -23.26 49.40
N GLU A 106 37.78 -23.05 50.64
CA GLU A 106 37.03 -21.86 51.09
C GLU A 106 37.60 -20.52 50.55
N PRO A 107 38.91 -20.23 50.59
CA PRO A 107 39.40 -18.95 50.08
C PRO A 107 39.48 -18.87 48.54
N ILE A 108 39.40 -19.99 47.82
CA ILE A 108 39.26 -19.99 46.35
C ILE A 108 37.80 -19.83 45.97
N GLU A 109 36.89 -20.49 46.70
CA GLU A 109 35.45 -20.35 46.56
C GLU A 109 35.00 -18.89 46.73
N ASP A 110 35.46 -18.21 47.78
CA ASP A 110 35.12 -16.80 48.02
C ASP A 110 35.53 -15.91 46.83
N LEU A 111 36.73 -16.13 46.30
CA LEU A 111 37.27 -15.34 45.19
C LEU A 111 36.53 -15.62 43.87
N LEU A 112 36.20 -16.88 43.60
CA LEU A 112 35.39 -17.24 42.43
C LEU A 112 33.95 -16.73 42.56
N THR A 113 33.39 -16.75 43.76
CA THR A 113 32.06 -16.18 44.06
C THR A 113 32.04 -14.69 43.78
N GLN A 114 33.04 -13.95 44.26
CA GLN A 114 33.17 -12.53 43.95
C GLN A 114 33.32 -12.27 42.45
N ALA A 115 34.08 -13.11 41.75
CA ALA A 115 34.24 -13.00 40.30
C ALA A 115 32.91 -13.22 39.55
N VAL A 116 32.15 -14.26 39.90
CA VAL A 116 30.86 -14.57 39.26
C VAL A 116 29.76 -13.57 39.63
N LEU A 117 29.77 -12.99 40.83
CA LEU A 117 28.73 -12.02 41.20
C LEU A 117 29.01 -10.61 40.66
N ASN A 118 30.27 -10.20 40.59
CA ASN A 118 30.61 -8.78 40.40
C ASN A 118 31.27 -8.44 39.06
N ASP A 119 31.80 -9.42 38.29
CA ASP A 119 32.46 -9.10 37.02
C ASP A 119 31.50 -8.44 36.02
N VAL A 120 31.97 -7.37 35.37
CA VAL A 120 31.18 -6.57 34.43
C VAL A 120 30.70 -7.35 33.21
N SER A 121 31.42 -8.40 32.80
CA SER A 121 31.08 -9.14 31.59
C SER A 121 30.21 -10.35 31.90
N ALA A 122 28.91 -10.28 31.57
CA ALA A 122 28.00 -11.43 31.68
C ALA A 122 28.53 -12.65 30.90
N VAL A 123 29.03 -12.44 29.68
CA VAL A 123 29.65 -13.48 28.83
C VAL A 123 30.71 -14.26 29.60
N ARG A 124 31.68 -13.54 30.19
CA ARG A 124 32.81 -14.14 30.91
C ARG A 124 32.36 -14.84 32.19
N ARG A 125 31.34 -14.32 32.87
CA ARG A 125 30.73 -14.98 34.03
C ARG A 125 30.10 -16.32 33.63
N GLY A 126 29.32 -16.34 32.55
CA GLY A 126 28.72 -17.55 32.01
C GLY A 126 29.78 -18.57 31.57
N ASP A 127 30.81 -18.10 30.86
CA ASP A 127 31.93 -18.94 30.43
C ASP A 127 32.64 -19.55 31.63
N LEU A 128 32.98 -18.75 32.64
CA LEU A 128 33.61 -19.25 33.85
C LEU A 128 32.77 -20.35 34.51
N LEU A 129 31.46 -20.13 34.68
CA LEU A 129 30.56 -21.16 35.22
C LEU A 129 30.54 -22.42 34.36
N SER A 130 30.51 -22.28 33.04
CA SER A 130 30.53 -23.39 32.08
C SER A 130 31.81 -24.22 32.20
N TYR A 131 32.98 -23.57 32.12
CA TYR A 131 34.29 -24.22 32.20
C TYR A 131 34.54 -24.84 33.58
N MET A 132 34.19 -24.12 34.66
CA MET A 132 34.31 -24.63 36.03
C MET A 132 33.43 -25.86 36.24
N LEU A 133 32.18 -25.84 35.78
CA LEU A 133 31.29 -27.00 35.90
C LEU A 133 31.83 -28.21 35.14
N GLN A 134 32.38 -28.01 33.93
CA GLN A 134 33.02 -29.09 33.17
C GLN A 134 34.26 -29.63 33.88
N ALA A 135 35.10 -28.76 34.42
CA ALA A 135 36.29 -29.15 35.17
C ALA A 135 35.92 -29.93 36.44
N ALA A 136 34.96 -29.43 37.22
CA ALA A 136 34.47 -30.07 38.43
C ALA A 136 33.82 -31.43 38.14
N ALA A 137 33.02 -31.55 37.09
CA ALA A 137 32.44 -32.81 36.64
C ALA A 137 33.52 -33.84 36.25
N LYS A 138 34.58 -33.42 35.53
CA LYS A 138 35.71 -34.28 35.19
C LYS A 138 36.49 -34.75 36.42
N GLN A 139 36.62 -33.89 37.44
CA GLN A 139 37.29 -34.21 38.70
C GLN A 139 36.39 -34.92 39.72
N LYS A 140 35.09 -35.05 39.44
CA LYS A 140 34.06 -35.56 40.35
C LYS A 140 33.99 -34.77 41.67
N ASP A 141 34.16 -33.45 41.59
CA ASP A 141 34.11 -32.54 42.73
C ASP A 141 32.66 -32.08 42.97
N GLU A 142 31.94 -32.81 43.83
CA GLU A 142 30.52 -32.56 44.11
C GLU A 142 30.26 -31.18 44.72
N ILE A 143 31.21 -30.63 45.49
CA ILE A 143 31.07 -29.33 46.14
C ILE A 143 31.16 -28.23 45.08
N ALA A 144 32.18 -28.27 44.22
CA ALA A 144 32.33 -27.31 43.13
C ALA A 144 31.17 -27.41 42.11
N ILE A 145 30.66 -28.62 41.85
CA ILE A 145 29.45 -28.81 41.03
C ILE A 145 28.25 -28.12 41.69
N ALA A 146 27.98 -28.38 42.97
CA ALA A 146 26.86 -27.77 43.68
C ALA A 146 26.96 -26.25 43.71
N TRP A 147 28.17 -25.71 43.88
CA TRP A 147 28.45 -24.28 43.80
C TRP A 147 28.13 -23.74 42.40
N CYS A 148 28.63 -24.36 41.33
CA CYS A 148 28.34 -23.91 39.96
C CYS A 148 26.83 -23.88 39.70
N LEU A 149 26.12 -24.94 40.10
CA LEU A 149 24.67 -25.06 39.96
C LEU A 149 23.90 -23.98 40.73
N GLN A 150 24.38 -23.59 41.91
CA GLN A 150 23.79 -22.51 42.70
C GLN A 150 23.91 -21.15 42.00
N TYR A 151 25.07 -20.86 41.40
CA TYR A 151 25.33 -19.56 40.78
C TYR A 151 24.84 -19.44 39.33
N ILE A 152 24.45 -20.54 38.68
CA ILE A 152 23.75 -20.49 37.39
C ILE A 152 22.43 -19.72 37.50
N ASP A 153 21.64 -19.96 38.55
CA ASP A 153 20.37 -19.24 38.75
C ASP A 153 20.62 -17.74 38.95
N SER A 154 21.60 -17.38 39.78
CA SER A 154 22.00 -15.99 40.01
C SER A 154 22.56 -15.32 38.74
N PHE A 155 23.27 -16.06 37.90
CA PHE A 155 23.74 -15.56 36.61
C PHE A 155 22.56 -15.13 35.71
N PHE A 156 21.54 -15.99 35.60
CA PHE A 156 20.36 -15.70 34.79
C PHE A 156 19.52 -14.54 35.36
N GLU A 157 19.41 -14.42 36.68
CA GLU A 157 18.72 -13.29 37.35
C GLU A 157 19.39 -11.94 37.06
N ASN A 158 20.70 -11.93 36.83
CA ASN A 158 21.48 -10.73 36.57
C ASN A 158 21.80 -10.51 35.09
N LEU A 159 21.16 -11.26 34.18
CA LEU A 159 21.38 -11.14 32.74
C LEU A 159 20.52 -9.99 32.20
N GLN A 160 21.16 -8.97 31.61
CA GLN A 160 20.48 -7.78 31.10
C GLN A 160 20.21 -7.82 29.59
N LYS A 161 21.05 -8.55 28.85
CA LYS A 161 20.97 -8.70 27.38
C LYS A 161 21.71 -9.97 26.99
N ILE A 162 21.31 -10.55 25.86
CA ILE A 162 21.95 -11.72 25.26
C ILE A 162 22.55 -11.34 23.92
N GLU A 163 23.85 -11.56 23.73
CA GLU A 163 24.50 -11.41 22.42
C GLU A 163 24.55 -12.75 21.68
N ILE A 164 24.75 -12.72 20.36
CA ILE A 164 24.79 -13.94 19.53
C ILE A 164 25.92 -14.87 20.00
N ASP A 165 27.07 -14.30 20.35
CA ASP A 165 28.24 -15.02 20.87
C ASP A 165 27.95 -15.72 22.21
N ASP A 166 26.97 -15.23 22.98
CA ASP A 166 26.61 -15.77 24.30
C ASP A 166 25.73 -17.00 24.22
N ILE A 167 25.04 -17.21 23.09
CA ILE A 167 24.00 -18.24 22.95
C ILE A 167 24.56 -19.63 23.28
N GLN A 168 25.78 -19.93 22.86
CA GLN A 168 26.40 -21.24 23.12
C GLN A 168 26.55 -21.49 24.63
N THR A 169 26.98 -20.49 25.38
CA THR A 169 27.18 -20.57 26.83
C THR A 169 25.85 -20.57 27.56
N ILE A 170 24.91 -19.71 27.17
CA ILE A 170 23.55 -19.66 27.73
C ILE A 170 22.84 -20.99 27.56
N THR A 171 22.82 -21.54 26.34
CA THR A 171 22.18 -22.84 26.10
C THR A 171 22.82 -23.94 26.94
N TYR A 172 24.16 -23.99 27.02
CA TYR A 172 24.85 -24.95 27.87
C TYR A 172 24.42 -24.85 29.35
N LEU A 173 24.34 -23.63 29.90
CA LEU A 173 23.96 -23.41 31.29
C LEU A 173 22.47 -23.69 31.54
N VAL A 174 21.57 -23.41 30.58
CA VAL A 174 20.14 -23.75 30.68
C VAL A 174 19.96 -25.25 30.86
N PHE A 175 20.63 -26.07 30.05
CA PHE A 175 20.56 -27.54 30.16
C PHE A 175 21.25 -28.12 31.39
N ARG A 176 22.07 -27.32 32.07
CA ARG A 176 22.81 -27.72 33.27
C ARG A 176 22.28 -27.06 34.54
N SER A 177 21.26 -26.22 34.47
CA SER A 177 20.66 -25.61 35.65
C SER A 177 20.17 -26.69 36.62
N ARG A 178 20.18 -26.36 37.92
CA ARG A 178 19.64 -27.22 38.97
C ARG A 178 18.13 -27.42 38.82
N ARG A 179 17.45 -26.42 38.24
CA ARG A 179 16.03 -26.46 37.91
C ARG A 179 15.83 -27.20 36.59
N ASP A 180 14.59 -27.63 36.35
CA ASP A 180 14.19 -28.10 35.02
C ASP A 180 14.61 -27.06 33.97
N TRP A 181 15.28 -27.50 32.90
CA TRP A 181 15.78 -26.62 31.85
C TRP A 181 14.66 -25.76 31.24
N MET A 182 13.42 -26.29 31.15
CA MET A 182 12.25 -25.52 30.70
C MET A 182 11.94 -24.41 31.68
N LEU A 183 11.99 -24.69 32.98
CA LEU A 183 11.72 -23.70 34.00
C LEU A 183 12.74 -22.56 33.90
N THR A 184 14.02 -22.88 33.72
CA THR A 184 15.08 -21.88 33.56
C THR A 184 14.92 -21.07 32.27
N LEU A 185 14.63 -21.73 31.15
CA LEU A 185 14.39 -21.08 29.86
C LEU A 185 13.19 -20.13 29.94
N CYS A 186 12.05 -20.60 30.48
CA CYS A 186 10.80 -19.85 30.54
C CYS A 186 10.76 -18.78 31.64
N THR A 187 11.55 -18.93 32.71
CA THR A 187 11.56 -17.98 33.83
C THR A 187 12.55 -16.84 33.61
N TYR A 188 13.66 -17.10 32.92
CA TYR A 188 14.75 -16.12 32.82
C TYR A 188 15.05 -15.71 31.38
N VAL A 189 15.32 -16.67 30.50
CA VAL A 189 15.83 -16.37 29.15
C VAL A 189 14.74 -15.80 28.24
N LEU A 190 13.59 -16.47 28.12
CA LEU A 190 12.52 -16.02 27.24
C LEU A 190 11.92 -14.67 27.67
N PRO A 191 11.61 -14.42 28.96
CA PRO A 191 11.12 -13.12 29.39
C PRO A 191 12.09 -11.98 29.08
N LEU A 192 13.41 -12.21 29.26
CA LEU A 192 14.44 -11.24 28.90
C LEU A 192 14.41 -10.92 27.40
N LEU A 193 14.38 -11.95 26.56
CA LEU A 193 14.35 -11.78 25.10
C LEU A 193 13.09 -11.07 24.62
N PHE A 194 11.92 -11.44 25.14
CA PHE A 194 10.66 -10.77 24.82
C PHE A 194 10.65 -9.30 25.24
N ALA A 195 11.28 -8.95 26.37
CA ALA A 195 11.31 -7.59 26.88
C ALA A 195 12.33 -6.69 26.17
N THR A 196 13.45 -7.23 25.69
CA THR A 196 14.61 -6.42 25.26
C THR A 196 15.07 -6.64 23.82
N GLN A 197 14.73 -7.77 23.20
CA GLN A 197 15.33 -8.21 21.92
C GLN A 197 14.32 -8.91 21.01
N LEU A 198 13.06 -8.46 21.05
CA LEU A 198 11.96 -9.05 20.28
C LEU A 198 12.21 -9.00 18.76
N ASP A 199 12.95 -8.00 18.29
CA ASP A 199 13.21 -7.73 16.88
C ASP A 199 14.48 -8.37 16.31
N ASN A 200 15.32 -9.00 17.15
CA ASN A 200 16.58 -9.61 16.70
C ASN A 200 16.38 -11.05 16.19
N MET A 201 15.94 -11.18 14.93
CA MET A 201 15.63 -12.48 14.32
C MET A 201 16.84 -13.42 14.20
N GLU A 202 18.05 -12.88 14.03
CA GLU A 202 19.28 -13.68 14.00
C GLU A 202 19.57 -14.35 15.35
N LEU A 203 19.34 -13.61 16.44
CA LEU A 203 19.46 -14.12 17.80
C LEU A 203 18.44 -15.25 18.05
N TRP A 204 17.16 -15.05 17.69
CA TRP A 204 16.12 -16.07 17.83
C TRP A 204 16.44 -17.34 17.04
N ARG A 205 16.87 -17.18 15.78
CA ARG A 205 17.27 -18.29 14.91
C ARG A 205 18.43 -19.08 15.50
N THR A 206 19.47 -18.37 15.97
CA THR A 206 20.66 -19.00 16.54
C THR A 206 20.33 -19.70 17.85
N LEU A 207 19.48 -19.11 18.70
CA LEU A 207 19.02 -19.70 19.95
C LEU A 207 18.24 -20.99 19.70
N PHE A 208 17.23 -20.98 18.83
CA PHE A 208 16.45 -22.18 18.52
C PHE A 208 17.30 -23.26 17.86
N ALA A 209 18.22 -22.90 16.96
CA ALA A 209 19.15 -23.85 16.37
C ALA A 209 20.03 -24.53 17.43
N LYS A 210 20.58 -23.76 18.39
CA LYS A 210 21.43 -24.28 19.47
C LYS A 210 20.64 -25.10 20.49
N LEU A 211 19.46 -24.65 20.90
CA LEU A 211 18.56 -25.42 21.76
C LEU A 211 18.15 -26.75 21.09
N LYS A 212 17.86 -26.74 19.79
CA LYS A 212 17.55 -27.95 19.02
C LYS A 212 18.74 -28.90 18.94
N MET A 213 19.96 -28.38 18.75
CA MET A 213 21.17 -29.23 18.71
C MET A 213 21.49 -29.86 20.07
N GLN A 214 21.50 -29.07 21.14
CA GLN A 214 21.82 -29.57 22.48
C GLN A 214 20.69 -30.40 23.09
N GLY A 215 19.44 -30.04 22.78
CA GLY A 215 18.24 -30.70 23.29
C GLY A 215 17.98 -32.09 22.70
N ARG A 216 18.58 -32.44 21.55
CA ARG A 216 18.43 -33.78 20.92
C ARG A 216 18.71 -34.96 21.83
N PHE A 217 19.49 -34.77 22.90
CA PHE A 217 19.89 -35.83 23.81
C PHE A 217 19.12 -35.84 25.14
N ILE A 218 18.32 -34.80 25.41
CA ILE A 218 17.71 -34.56 26.73
C ILE A 218 16.20 -34.35 26.63
N LEU A 219 15.69 -33.87 25.48
CA LEU A 219 14.32 -33.39 25.34
C LEU A 219 13.38 -34.39 24.70
N ARG A 220 12.11 -34.36 25.13
CA ARG A 220 11.02 -34.83 24.29
C ARG A 220 10.85 -33.83 23.16
N VAL A 221 10.77 -34.34 21.94
CA VAL A 221 10.62 -33.52 20.72
C VAL A 221 9.41 -32.59 20.81
N ASP A 222 8.35 -33.03 21.49
CA ASP A 222 7.10 -32.31 21.66
C ASP A 222 7.24 -31.04 22.51
N ASP A 223 8.00 -31.09 23.62
CA ASP A 223 8.17 -29.95 24.53
C ASP A 223 8.95 -28.82 23.85
N PHE A 224 10.00 -29.16 23.10
CA PHE A 224 10.77 -28.19 22.32
C PHE A 224 9.92 -27.55 21.22
N SER A 225 9.13 -28.35 20.50
CA SER A 225 8.24 -27.84 19.46
C SER A 225 7.16 -26.93 20.05
N ALA A 226 6.60 -27.27 21.21
CA ALA A 226 5.58 -26.46 21.88
C ALA A 226 6.14 -25.09 22.30
N ILE A 227 7.32 -25.04 22.93
CA ILE A 227 7.96 -23.79 23.33
C ILE A 227 8.33 -22.95 22.10
N THR A 228 8.91 -23.58 21.07
CA THR A 228 9.31 -22.86 19.85
C THR A 228 8.09 -22.26 19.15
N ASN A 229 7.00 -23.03 19.03
CA ASN A 229 5.74 -22.54 18.46
C ASN A 229 5.15 -21.40 19.30
N PHE A 230 5.15 -21.52 20.63
CA PHE A 230 4.71 -20.46 21.53
C PHE A 230 5.51 -19.18 21.33
N CYS A 231 6.84 -19.27 21.29
CA CYS A 231 7.70 -18.11 21.08
C CYS A 231 7.46 -17.47 19.70
N ILE A 232 7.39 -18.26 18.64
CA ILE A 232 7.16 -17.75 17.28
C ILE A 232 5.79 -17.10 17.17
N GLN A 233 4.75 -17.69 17.78
CA GLN A 233 3.43 -17.07 17.85
C GLN A 233 3.47 -15.76 18.62
N PHE A 234 4.15 -15.72 19.77
CA PHE A 234 4.31 -14.50 20.55
C PHE A 234 5.00 -13.39 19.74
N LEU A 235 6.04 -13.74 18.98
CA LEU A 235 6.73 -12.82 18.06
C LEU A 235 5.79 -12.32 16.95
N ALA A 236 4.93 -13.17 16.40
CA ALA A 236 3.92 -12.77 15.42
C ALA A 236 2.89 -11.81 16.00
N ASP A 237 2.38 -12.10 17.20
CA ASP A 237 1.35 -11.31 17.89
C ASP A 237 1.84 -9.93 18.35
N HIS A 238 3.14 -9.83 18.66
CA HIS A 238 3.79 -8.59 19.12
C HIS A 238 4.66 -7.96 18.04
N TRP A 239 4.48 -8.37 16.78
CA TRP A 239 5.20 -7.77 15.67
C TRP A 239 4.82 -6.30 15.55
N VAL A 240 5.80 -5.40 15.68
CA VAL A 240 5.60 -3.96 15.48
C VAL A 240 6.08 -3.59 14.08
N PRO A 241 5.18 -3.23 13.16
CA PRO A 241 5.56 -2.89 11.81
C PRO A 241 6.28 -1.53 11.75
N LEU A 242 7.49 -1.53 11.16
CA LEU A 242 8.13 -0.51 10.33
C LEU A 242 8.20 0.98 10.75
N GLN A 243 7.20 1.57 11.40
CA GLN A 243 7.16 3.02 11.70
C GLN A 243 7.85 3.43 13.01
N ALA A 244 8.29 2.49 13.84
CA ALA A 244 9.12 2.82 15.00
C ALA A 244 10.59 3.14 14.61
N LEU A 245 10.98 2.89 13.36
CA LEU A 245 12.34 3.12 12.87
C LEU A 245 12.39 4.38 11.98
N PRO A 246 13.38 5.27 12.15
CA PRO A 246 13.57 6.43 11.30
C PRO A 246 13.65 6.03 9.81
N LEU A 247 13.01 6.81 8.95
CA LEU A 247 12.94 6.67 7.48
C LEU A 247 14.31 6.50 6.76
N GLU A 248 15.43 6.68 7.45
CA GLU A 248 16.78 6.61 6.88
C GLU A 248 17.35 5.17 6.77
N ARG A 249 16.64 4.14 7.27
CA ARG A 249 17.09 2.73 7.22
C ARG A 249 16.07 1.81 6.55
N ILE A 250 15.89 2.01 5.24
CA ILE A 250 14.83 1.39 4.43
C ILE A 250 15.09 -0.09 4.09
N GLU A 251 16.35 -0.57 4.15
CA GLU A 251 16.70 -1.96 3.80
C GLU A 251 16.52 -2.97 4.95
N GLU A 252 16.72 -2.53 6.20
CA GLU A 252 16.58 -3.36 7.42
C GLU A 252 15.19 -4.01 7.61
N PRO A 253 14.05 -3.37 7.30
CA PRO A 253 12.73 -3.91 7.64
C PRO A 253 12.28 -5.06 6.73
N VAL A 254 12.70 -5.03 5.47
CA VAL A 254 12.39 -6.07 4.50
C VAL A 254 13.15 -7.35 4.85
N GLY A 255 14.42 -7.22 5.27
CA GLY A 255 15.20 -8.33 5.81
C GLY A 255 14.53 -8.97 7.03
N ARG A 256 14.02 -8.17 7.97
CA ARG A 256 13.34 -8.67 9.18
C ARG A 256 12.10 -9.53 8.88
N THR A 257 11.26 -9.11 7.94
CA THR A 257 10.08 -9.90 7.52
C THR A 257 10.48 -11.23 6.91
N VAL A 258 11.46 -11.23 6.00
CA VAL A 258 11.98 -12.45 5.37
C VAL A 258 12.62 -13.38 6.41
N ASP A 259 13.41 -12.82 7.34
CA ASP A 259 14.04 -13.56 8.42
C ASP A 259 13.01 -14.22 9.35
N PHE A 260 11.90 -13.55 9.64
CA PHE A 260 10.79 -14.11 10.41
C PHE A 260 10.09 -15.24 9.65
N ILE A 261 9.84 -15.09 8.35
CA ILE A 261 9.27 -16.15 7.52
C ILE A 261 10.19 -17.39 7.53
N HIS A 262 11.50 -17.20 7.35
CA HIS A 262 12.46 -18.31 7.47
C HIS A 262 12.45 -18.94 8.86
N LEU A 263 12.34 -18.16 9.94
CA LEU A 263 12.24 -18.68 11.30
C LEU A 263 11.01 -19.58 11.48
N CYS A 264 9.85 -19.14 10.98
CA CYS A 264 8.61 -19.92 10.98
C CYS A 264 8.77 -21.23 10.21
N LEU A 265 9.34 -21.17 9.00
CA LEU A 265 9.51 -22.34 8.13
C LEU A 265 10.50 -23.36 8.72
N GLN A 266 11.64 -22.91 9.24
CA GLN A 266 12.66 -23.77 9.86
C GLN A 266 12.16 -24.53 11.09
N ASN A 267 11.13 -23.99 11.76
CA ASN A 267 10.56 -24.54 12.99
C ASN A 267 9.13 -25.11 12.80
N ASN A 268 8.65 -25.23 11.56
CA ASN A 268 7.30 -25.73 11.24
C ASN A 268 6.15 -24.95 11.93
N ALA A 269 6.35 -23.66 12.17
CA ALA A 269 5.41 -22.76 12.81
C ALA A 269 4.60 -21.93 11.79
N LYS A 270 4.17 -22.55 10.68
CA LYS A 270 3.46 -21.86 9.59
C LYS A 270 2.18 -21.15 10.03
N HIS A 271 1.53 -21.63 11.10
CA HIS A 271 0.32 -21.03 11.66
C HIS A 271 0.54 -19.59 12.17
N ALA A 272 1.76 -19.27 12.64
CA ALA A 272 2.08 -17.93 13.13
C ALA A 272 2.17 -16.88 12.01
N LEU A 273 2.39 -17.32 10.76
CA LEU A 273 2.44 -16.42 9.60
C LEU A 273 1.10 -15.71 9.37
N GLY A 274 -0.03 -16.38 9.64
CA GLY A 274 -1.35 -15.75 9.51
C GLY A 274 -1.52 -14.54 10.42
N ALA A 275 -1.20 -14.70 11.72
CA ALA A 275 -1.23 -13.60 12.69
C ALA A 275 -0.22 -12.50 12.33
N PHE A 276 1.00 -12.89 11.97
CA PHE A 276 2.05 -11.97 11.53
C PHE A 276 1.61 -11.09 10.36
N PHE A 277 1.09 -11.69 9.28
CA PHE A 277 0.64 -10.95 8.11
C PHE A 277 -0.59 -10.09 8.43
N GLN A 278 -1.50 -10.57 9.28
CA GLN A 278 -2.63 -9.77 9.73
C GLN A 278 -2.17 -8.53 10.50
N HIS A 279 -1.17 -8.63 11.37
CA HIS A 279 -0.62 -7.50 12.12
C HIS A 279 0.15 -6.53 11.23
N LEU A 280 1.00 -7.06 10.34
CA LEU A 280 1.69 -6.27 9.32
C LEU A 280 0.68 -5.43 8.52
N TRP A 281 -0.44 -6.06 8.14
CA TRP A 281 -1.47 -5.43 7.34
C TRP A 281 -2.34 -4.42 8.10
N ASN A 282 -2.86 -4.78 9.26
CA ASN A 282 -3.67 -3.89 10.09
C ASN A 282 -2.92 -2.57 10.35
N HIS A 283 -1.60 -2.64 10.47
CA HIS A 283 -0.75 -1.47 10.62
C HIS A 283 -0.64 -0.62 9.34
N VAL A 284 -0.46 -1.25 8.16
CA VAL A 284 -0.45 -0.54 6.87
C VAL A 284 -1.76 0.21 6.65
N VAL A 285 -2.89 -0.44 6.92
CA VAL A 285 -4.23 0.17 6.80
C VAL A 285 -4.41 1.31 7.80
N ALA A 286 -4.10 1.09 9.08
CA ALA A 286 -4.33 2.05 10.16
C ALA A 286 -3.51 3.33 10.03
N HIS A 287 -2.28 3.24 9.49
CA HIS A 287 -1.39 4.39 9.40
C HIS A 287 -1.47 5.13 8.06
N HIS A 288 -2.42 4.77 7.20
CA HIS A 288 -2.63 5.37 5.87
C HIS A 288 -1.31 5.73 5.22
N ILE A 289 -0.36 4.80 5.25
CA ILE A 289 1.01 5.19 5.03
C ILE A 289 1.04 5.71 3.60
N GLN A 290 1.38 6.99 3.44
CA GLN A 290 2.09 7.51 2.28
C GLN A 290 3.48 6.82 2.19
N ALA A 291 3.52 5.52 2.46
CA ALA A 291 4.67 4.68 2.27
C ALA A 291 4.82 4.67 0.77
N ASP A 292 6.03 4.98 0.35
CA ASP A 292 6.49 4.76 -1.00
C ASP A 292 5.99 3.38 -1.45
N SER A 293 5.01 3.34 -2.36
CA SER A 293 4.33 2.11 -2.81
C SER A 293 5.37 1.06 -3.24
N ALA A 294 6.49 1.54 -3.78
CA ALA A 294 7.69 0.81 -4.12
C ALA A 294 8.29 -0.03 -2.97
N GLN A 295 8.27 0.47 -1.72
CA GLN A 295 8.80 -0.27 -0.57
C GLN A 295 7.91 -1.45 -0.20
N TYR A 296 6.59 -1.22 -0.16
CA TYR A 296 5.62 -2.29 0.08
C TYR A 296 5.65 -3.31 -1.06
N TYR A 297 5.80 -2.83 -2.29
CA TYR A 297 5.98 -3.65 -3.47
C TYR A 297 7.24 -4.53 -3.43
N SER A 298 8.37 -3.97 -2.98
CA SER A 298 9.61 -4.71 -2.80
C SER A 298 9.48 -5.86 -1.78
N GLN A 299 8.54 -5.75 -0.82
CA GLN A 299 8.24 -6.82 0.12
C GLN A 299 7.41 -7.92 -0.54
N ILE A 300 6.39 -7.54 -1.32
CA ILE A 300 5.52 -8.47 -2.05
C ILE A 300 6.34 -9.33 -3.02
N THR A 301 7.22 -8.72 -3.81
CA THR A 301 8.09 -9.44 -4.75
C THR A 301 9.06 -10.39 -4.05
N LYS A 302 9.60 -10.02 -2.89
CA LYS A 302 10.42 -10.94 -2.09
C LYS A 302 9.60 -12.06 -1.46
N MET A 303 8.37 -11.79 -1.01
CA MET A 303 7.44 -12.82 -0.53
C MET A 303 7.05 -13.80 -1.64
N ASP A 304 6.87 -13.32 -2.87
CA ASP A 304 6.69 -14.18 -4.05
C ASP A 304 7.91 -15.08 -4.26
N GLY A 305 9.12 -14.52 -4.24
CA GLY A 305 10.36 -15.32 -4.30
C GLY A 305 10.38 -16.45 -3.26
N LEU A 306 10.02 -16.14 -2.02
CA LEU A 306 9.90 -17.15 -0.95
C LEU A 306 8.79 -18.16 -1.21
N SER A 307 7.66 -17.77 -1.79
CA SER A 307 6.56 -18.69 -2.10
C SER A 307 7.00 -19.79 -3.08
N ARG A 308 7.85 -19.43 -4.05
CA ARG A 308 8.45 -20.36 -5.02
C ARG A 308 9.49 -21.28 -4.38
N GLU A 309 10.25 -20.78 -3.40
CA GLU A 309 11.23 -21.57 -2.65
C GLU A 309 10.56 -22.55 -1.68
N PHE A 310 9.39 -22.21 -1.13
CA PHE A 310 8.73 -22.98 -0.07
C PHE A 310 7.28 -23.36 -0.43
N PRO A 311 7.08 -24.57 -1.00
CA PRO A 311 5.75 -25.08 -1.35
C PRO A 311 4.77 -25.04 -0.17
N GLY A 312 3.57 -24.52 -0.43
CA GLY A 312 2.50 -24.35 0.56
C GLY A 312 2.60 -23.05 1.38
N LEU A 313 3.49 -22.13 1.02
CA LEU A 313 3.44 -20.74 1.49
C LEU A 313 2.44 -19.90 0.67
N GLU A 314 2.20 -20.27 -0.59
CA GLU A 314 1.26 -19.61 -1.50
C GLU A 314 -0.13 -19.42 -0.86
N ASP A 315 -0.72 -20.47 -0.30
CA ASP A 315 -2.06 -20.39 0.33
C ASP A 315 -2.10 -19.44 1.53
N ILE A 316 -0.97 -19.27 2.23
CA ILE A 316 -0.84 -18.36 3.38
C ILE A 316 -0.67 -16.91 2.90
N LEU A 317 -0.04 -16.72 1.75
CA LEU A 317 0.21 -15.41 1.14
C LEU A 317 -0.94 -14.92 0.27
N LYS A 318 -1.86 -15.78 -0.18
CA LYS A 318 -3.05 -15.36 -0.97
C LYS A 318 -3.80 -14.17 -0.35
N PRO A 319 -4.16 -14.18 0.96
CA PRO A 319 -4.78 -13.01 1.57
C PRO A 319 -3.89 -11.77 1.50
N VAL A 320 -2.58 -11.92 1.63
CA VAL A 320 -1.61 -10.81 1.56
C VAL A 320 -1.58 -10.22 0.16
N PHE A 321 -1.53 -11.05 -0.88
CA PHE A 321 -1.58 -10.60 -2.27
C PHE A 321 -2.93 -9.94 -2.60
N GLY A 322 -4.05 -10.46 -2.10
CA GLY A 322 -5.38 -9.88 -2.32
C GLY A 322 -5.49 -8.48 -1.70
N HIS A 323 -5.00 -8.32 -0.48
CA HIS A 323 -4.92 -7.03 0.19
C HIS A 323 -3.93 -6.07 -0.48
N ALA A 324 -2.76 -6.56 -0.91
CA ALA A 324 -1.81 -5.77 -1.68
C ALA A 324 -2.43 -5.23 -2.98
N PHE A 325 -3.17 -6.08 -3.69
CA PHE A 325 -3.94 -5.68 -4.87
C PHE A 325 -4.93 -4.56 -4.55
N GLN A 326 -5.71 -4.67 -3.47
CA GLN A 326 -6.63 -3.60 -3.03
C GLN A 326 -5.91 -2.28 -2.70
N CYS A 327 -4.73 -2.37 -2.08
CA CYS A 327 -3.87 -1.22 -1.77
C CYS A 327 -3.38 -0.53 -3.03
N LEU A 328 -2.75 -1.28 -3.95
CA LEU A 328 -2.23 -0.74 -5.21
C LEU A 328 -3.35 -0.17 -6.07
N LEU A 329 -4.52 -0.81 -6.06
CA LEU A 329 -5.71 -0.30 -6.74
C LEU A 329 -6.12 1.06 -6.16
N ARG A 330 -6.16 1.19 -4.84
CA ARG A 330 -6.45 2.47 -4.16
C ARG A 330 -5.38 3.52 -4.43
N ASP A 331 -4.10 3.16 -4.32
CA ASP A 331 -2.97 4.09 -4.50
C ASP A 331 -2.90 4.59 -5.94
N TYR A 332 -3.16 3.72 -6.93
CA TYR A 332 -3.31 4.13 -8.32
C TYR A 332 -4.43 5.17 -8.49
N PHE A 333 -5.61 4.92 -7.90
CA PHE A 333 -6.73 5.86 -7.97
C PHE A 333 -6.47 7.19 -7.26
N VAL A 334 -5.59 7.21 -6.25
CA VAL A 334 -5.25 8.43 -5.51
C VAL A 334 -4.07 9.18 -6.15
N SER A 335 -3.06 8.48 -6.68
CA SER A 335 -1.76 9.05 -7.05
C SER A 335 -1.43 9.03 -8.54
N HIS A 336 -2.18 8.30 -9.37
CA HIS A 336 -1.96 8.17 -10.82
C HIS A 336 -0.55 7.68 -11.20
N SER A 337 0.08 6.89 -10.34
CA SER A 337 1.42 6.35 -10.58
C SER A 337 1.38 5.27 -11.66
N GLU A 338 2.03 5.51 -12.81
CA GLU A 338 2.28 4.46 -13.83
C GLU A 338 3.04 3.26 -13.26
N ASN A 339 3.89 3.48 -12.25
CA ASN A 339 4.56 2.39 -11.54
C ASN A 339 3.54 1.51 -10.79
N GLY A 340 2.51 2.12 -10.17
CA GLY A 340 1.44 1.38 -9.50
C GLY A 340 0.66 0.46 -10.44
N LEU A 341 0.60 0.78 -11.73
CA LEU A 341 -0.04 -0.08 -12.76
C LEU A 341 0.79 -1.33 -13.07
N MET A 342 2.09 -1.15 -13.31
CA MET A 342 3.01 -2.26 -13.55
C MET A 342 3.04 -3.20 -12.34
N GLU A 343 3.11 -2.62 -11.15
CA GLU A 343 3.08 -3.33 -9.87
C GLU A 343 1.76 -4.11 -9.68
N LEU A 344 0.62 -3.54 -10.07
CA LEU A 344 -0.68 -4.20 -9.97
C LEU A 344 -0.78 -5.41 -10.92
N GLY A 345 -0.24 -5.31 -12.13
CA GLY A 345 -0.17 -6.42 -13.09
C GLY A 345 0.66 -7.60 -12.56
N GLU A 346 1.80 -7.33 -11.94
CA GLU A 346 2.63 -8.36 -11.31
C GLU A 346 1.92 -9.03 -10.12
N VAL A 347 1.21 -8.27 -9.26
CA VAL A 347 0.40 -8.87 -8.17
C VAL A 347 -0.75 -9.74 -8.71
N MET A 348 -1.37 -9.34 -9.82
CA MET A 348 -2.44 -10.11 -10.45
C MET A 348 -1.98 -11.49 -10.95
N ASP A 349 -0.71 -11.66 -11.29
CA ASP A 349 -0.16 -12.96 -11.70
C ASP A 349 -0.05 -13.95 -10.53
N HIS A 350 -0.13 -13.46 -9.29
CA HIS A 350 -0.05 -14.28 -8.07
C HIS A 350 -1.40 -14.63 -7.45
N LEU A 351 -2.47 -14.02 -7.93
CA LEU A 351 -3.83 -14.27 -7.45
C LEU A 351 -4.56 -15.17 -8.44
N CYS A 352 -5.29 -16.15 -7.92
CA CYS A 352 -6.26 -16.84 -8.76
C CYS A 352 -7.44 -15.90 -9.07
N VAL A 353 -8.19 -16.24 -10.12
CA VAL A 353 -9.33 -15.43 -10.57
C VAL A 353 -10.35 -15.22 -9.46
N ASP A 354 -10.64 -16.26 -8.65
CA ASP A 354 -11.55 -16.14 -7.52
C ASP A 354 -11.04 -15.13 -6.47
N ASP A 355 -9.76 -15.18 -6.12
CA ASP A 355 -9.16 -14.26 -5.15
C ASP A 355 -9.17 -12.81 -5.68
N LEU A 356 -8.95 -12.61 -6.99
CA LEU A 356 -9.06 -11.30 -7.63
C LEU A 356 -10.48 -10.75 -7.56
N VAL A 357 -11.47 -11.59 -7.89
CA VAL A 357 -12.89 -11.24 -7.86
C VAL A 357 -13.32 -10.93 -6.43
N ASP A 358 -12.96 -11.77 -5.45
CA ASP A 358 -13.23 -11.54 -4.03
C ASP A 358 -12.60 -10.24 -3.53
N SER A 359 -11.34 -9.98 -3.92
CA SER A 359 -10.62 -8.75 -3.53
C SER A 359 -11.28 -7.51 -4.12
N LEU A 360 -11.76 -7.56 -5.36
CA LEU A 360 -12.51 -6.48 -6.01
C LEU A 360 -13.89 -6.27 -5.36
N GLU A 361 -14.61 -7.35 -5.03
CA GLU A 361 -15.90 -7.26 -4.33
C GLU A 361 -15.74 -6.62 -2.95
N GLN A 362 -14.76 -7.08 -2.18
CA GLN A 362 -14.47 -6.55 -0.85
C GLN A 362 -14.06 -5.08 -0.92
N TRP A 363 -13.15 -4.71 -1.82
CA TRP A 363 -12.78 -3.32 -2.03
C TRP A 363 -13.99 -2.46 -2.37
N TYR A 364 -14.86 -2.92 -3.29
CA TYR A 364 -16.07 -2.20 -3.65
C TYR A 364 -17.00 -2.01 -2.45
N VAL A 365 -17.19 -3.05 -1.62
CA VAL A 365 -18.02 -3.00 -0.41
C VAL A 365 -17.44 -2.02 0.62
N GLU A 366 -16.14 -2.09 0.89
CA GLU A 366 -15.44 -1.21 1.83
C GLU A 366 -15.59 0.25 1.41
N GLN A 367 -15.29 0.58 0.14
CA GLN A 367 -15.47 1.94 -0.39
C GLN A 367 -16.91 2.44 -0.33
N THR A 368 -17.90 1.54 -0.42
CA THR A 368 -19.31 1.94 -0.26
C THR A 368 -19.74 2.16 1.19
N ASN A 369 -19.04 1.57 2.16
CA ASN A 369 -19.44 1.58 3.58
C ASN A 369 -18.66 2.60 4.45
N THR A 370 -17.38 2.87 4.16
CA THR A 370 -16.54 3.73 5.01
C THR A 370 -16.54 5.20 4.65
N LEU A 371 -17.06 5.59 3.48
CA LEU A 371 -17.11 6.99 3.06
C LEU A 371 -18.55 7.52 3.10
N ALA A 372 -18.79 8.46 4.03
CA ALA A 372 -19.96 9.32 4.00
C ALA A 372 -20.04 9.93 2.60
N THR A 373 -21.08 9.51 1.88
CA THR A 373 -21.34 9.70 0.44
C THR A 373 -20.26 9.16 -0.52
N PRO A 374 -20.63 8.24 -1.45
CA PRO A 374 -19.85 7.95 -2.65
C PRO A 374 -19.46 9.19 -3.47
N LEU A 375 -20.23 10.28 -3.33
CA LEU A 375 -19.88 11.60 -3.88
C LEU A 375 -18.56 12.13 -3.31
N THR A 376 -18.14 11.84 -2.09
CA THR A 376 -16.91 12.44 -1.52
C THR A 376 -15.65 11.82 -2.12
N ILE A 377 -15.68 10.54 -2.51
CA ILE A 377 -14.62 9.88 -3.29
C ILE A 377 -14.64 10.41 -4.73
N LEU A 378 -15.83 10.51 -5.33
CA LEU A 378 -16.04 11.09 -6.66
C LEU A 378 -15.79 12.61 -6.74
N ASN A 379 -15.76 13.32 -5.61
CA ASN A 379 -15.45 14.74 -5.50
C ASN A 379 -14.02 14.99 -5.01
N SER A 380 -13.36 14.01 -4.37
CA SER A 380 -11.90 13.99 -4.16
C SER A 380 -11.15 13.59 -5.41
N ILE A 381 -11.85 12.96 -6.36
CA ILE A 381 -11.52 13.00 -7.78
C ILE A 381 -11.70 14.46 -8.19
N THR A 382 -10.62 15.24 -8.17
CA THR A 382 -10.66 16.68 -8.47
C THR A 382 -11.26 16.93 -9.87
N PRO A 383 -11.78 18.13 -10.18
CA PRO A 383 -12.26 18.47 -11.53
C PRO A 383 -11.22 18.26 -12.63
N GLU A 384 -9.94 18.19 -12.29
CA GLU A 384 -8.83 17.82 -13.17
C GLU A 384 -8.88 16.33 -13.61
N MET A 385 -9.51 15.45 -12.82
CA MET A 385 -9.74 14.03 -13.12
C MET A 385 -11.00 13.76 -13.96
N ALA A 386 -11.93 14.72 -14.06
CA ALA A 386 -13.04 14.66 -15.04
C ALA A 386 -12.54 14.76 -16.50
N HIS A 387 -11.22 14.80 -16.72
CA HIS A 387 -10.61 14.78 -18.04
C HIS A 387 -10.01 13.43 -18.46
N GLY A 388 -9.95 12.40 -17.59
CA GLY A 388 -9.26 11.14 -17.91
C GLY A 388 -10.10 10.14 -18.73
N SER A 389 -9.77 9.95 -20.02
CA SER A 389 -10.10 8.73 -20.77
C SER A 389 -9.50 7.47 -20.13
N ASP A 390 -8.40 7.66 -19.40
CA ASP A 390 -7.47 6.59 -19.00
C ASP A 390 -8.01 5.70 -17.88
N MET A 391 -8.86 6.23 -16.98
CA MET A 391 -9.45 5.43 -15.90
C MET A 391 -10.48 4.43 -16.43
N LEU A 392 -11.35 4.87 -17.34
CA LEU A 392 -12.41 4.04 -17.92
C LEU A 392 -11.82 3.02 -18.91
N GLU A 393 -10.81 3.43 -19.68
CA GLU A 393 -10.05 2.56 -20.56
C GLU A 393 -9.24 1.52 -19.76
N TYR A 394 -8.67 1.88 -18.61
CA TYR A 394 -7.96 0.94 -17.74
C TYR A 394 -8.89 -0.01 -16.99
N ILE A 395 -10.01 0.45 -16.42
CA ILE A 395 -11.03 -0.45 -15.84
C ILE A 395 -11.47 -1.47 -16.89
N ALA A 396 -11.57 -1.05 -18.14
CA ALA A 396 -11.96 -1.92 -19.22
C ALA A 396 -10.84 -2.85 -19.70
N THR A 397 -9.58 -2.40 -19.68
CA THR A 397 -8.39 -3.23 -19.94
C THR A 397 -8.21 -4.28 -18.84
N LEU A 398 -8.26 -3.87 -17.58
CA LEU A 398 -8.25 -4.75 -16.40
C LEU A 398 -9.41 -5.75 -16.43
N ALA A 399 -10.62 -5.31 -16.77
CA ALA A 399 -11.76 -6.19 -16.92
C ALA A 399 -11.54 -7.21 -18.04
N ASN A 400 -10.94 -6.80 -19.16
CA ASN A 400 -10.61 -7.69 -20.28
C ASN A 400 -9.49 -8.69 -19.91
N ASP A 401 -8.45 -8.25 -19.20
CA ASP A 401 -7.35 -9.10 -18.74
C ASP A 401 -7.83 -10.14 -17.72
N ILE A 402 -8.71 -9.74 -16.79
CA ILE A 402 -9.36 -10.68 -15.88
C ILE A 402 -10.28 -11.62 -16.68
N CYS A 403 -11.09 -11.11 -17.61
CA CYS A 403 -11.94 -11.93 -18.47
C CYS A 403 -11.15 -12.96 -19.30
N ALA A 404 -9.94 -12.62 -19.75
CA ALA A 404 -9.07 -13.53 -20.49
C ALA A 404 -8.51 -14.67 -19.61
N ARG A 405 -8.45 -14.47 -18.29
CA ARG A 405 -7.97 -15.44 -17.31
C ARG A 405 -9.09 -16.33 -16.73
N ILE A 406 -10.35 -15.93 -16.87
CA ILE A 406 -11.51 -16.68 -16.36
C ILE A 406 -11.67 -18.00 -17.10
N GLY A 407 -11.71 -19.10 -16.34
CA GLY A 407 -11.92 -20.45 -16.87
C GLY A 407 -13.36 -20.95 -16.73
N THR A 408 -14.15 -20.36 -15.83
CA THR A 408 -15.48 -20.88 -15.48
C THR A 408 -16.62 -19.87 -15.72
N TYR A 409 -17.82 -20.42 -15.92
CA TYR A 409 -19.04 -19.61 -16.13
C TYR A 409 -19.44 -18.83 -14.86
N GLU A 410 -19.19 -19.39 -13.67
CA GLU A 410 -19.55 -18.78 -12.39
C GLU A 410 -18.68 -17.55 -12.09
N GLU A 411 -17.36 -17.65 -12.27
CA GLU A 411 -16.42 -16.53 -12.19
C GLU A 411 -16.80 -15.40 -13.18
N THR A 412 -17.20 -15.79 -14.40
CA THR A 412 -17.65 -14.84 -15.42
C THR A 412 -18.87 -14.08 -14.92
N ASP A 413 -19.90 -14.76 -14.41
CA ASP A 413 -21.13 -14.12 -13.92
C ASP A 413 -20.86 -13.18 -12.73
N ARG A 414 -19.98 -13.57 -11.80
CA ARG A 414 -19.57 -12.74 -10.66
C ARG A 414 -18.88 -11.45 -11.12
N LEU A 415 -17.87 -11.55 -11.99
CA LEU A 415 -17.19 -10.37 -12.54
C LEU A 415 -18.17 -9.47 -13.29
N GLN A 416 -19.07 -10.05 -14.08
CA GLN A 416 -20.10 -9.28 -14.79
C GLN A 416 -21.03 -8.52 -13.83
N ARG A 417 -21.39 -9.10 -12.68
CA ARG A 417 -22.17 -8.41 -11.63
C ARG A 417 -21.42 -7.22 -11.05
N ILE A 418 -20.12 -7.34 -10.80
CA ILE A 418 -19.28 -6.23 -10.31
C ILE A 418 -19.21 -5.11 -11.35
N ILE A 419 -18.87 -5.45 -12.60
CA ILE A 419 -18.82 -4.49 -13.72
C ILE A 419 -20.16 -3.76 -13.85
N ASN A 420 -21.28 -4.48 -13.82
CA ASN A 420 -22.61 -3.88 -13.92
C ASN A 420 -22.95 -2.95 -12.72
N LYS A 421 -22.49 -3.28 -11.51
CA LYS A 421 -22.64 -2.40 -10.32
C LYS A 421 -21.81 -1.13 -10.48
N CYS A 422 -20.55 -1.25 -10.88
CA CYS A 422 -19.66 -0.12 -11.15
C CYS A 422 -20.23 0.78 -12.24
N LEU A 423 -20.63 0.22 -13.38
CA LEU A 423 -21.26 0.95 -14.47
C LEU A 423 -22.54 1.65 -14.02
N SER A 424 -23.40 0.99 -13.24
CA SER A 424 -24.63 1.64 -12.72
C SER A 424 -24.33 2.85 -11.84
N LYS A 425 -23.24 2.79 -11.06
CA LYS A 425 -22.80 3.88 -10.18
C LYS A 425 -22.17 5.03 -10.97
N ILE A 426 -21.33 4.71 -11.97
CA ILE A 426 -20.78 5.69 -12.92
C ILE A 426 -21.94 6.43 -13.60
N ILE A 427 -22.89 5.69 -14.18
CA ILE A 427 -24.06 6.25 -14.86
C ILE A 427 -24.90 7.12 -13.91
N GLY A 428 -25.06 6.70 -12.65
CA GLY A 428 -25.80 7.47 -11.65
C GLY A 428 -25.11 8.78 -11.23
N GLY A 429 -23.78 8.81 -11.27
CA GLY A 429 -22.93 9.92 -10.87
C GLY A 429 -22.46 10.84 -12.01
N LEU A 430 -22.92 10.63 -13.24
CA LEU A 430 -22.55 11.45 -14.39
C LEU A 430 -22.82 12.93 -14.14
N ASP A 431 -21.80 13.77 -14.31
CA ASP A 431 -21.94 15.20 -14.25
C ASP A 431 -22.26 15.74 -15.65
N LEU A 432 -23.52 16.15 -15.80
CA LEU A 432 -24.02 16.70 -17.06
C LEU A 432 -24.08 18.23 -17.02
N SER A 433 -23.55 18.86 -15.96
CA SER A 433 -23.54 20.32 -15.81
C SER A 433 -22.77 21.01 -16.94
N ALA A 434 -21.75 20.36 -17.51
CA ALA A 434 -21.00 20.83 -18.66
C ALA A 434 -21.87 21.06 -19.92
N LEU A 435 -23.05 20.44 -20.01
CA LEU A 435 -24.00 20.70 -21.10
C LEU A 435 -24.71 22.07 -20.97
N SER A 436 -24.67 22.69 -19.79
CA SER A 436 -25.27 24.00 -19.50
C SER A 436 -24.31 25.18 -19.65
N GLU A 437 -23.03 24.97 -19.96
CA GLU A 437 -22.06 26.06 -20.07
C GLU A 437 -22.22 26.78 -21.42
N GLU A 438 -22.82 27.97 -21.38
CA GLU A 438 -23.40 28.65 -22.54
C GLU A 438 -22.36 29.27 -23.52
N GLU A 439 -21.05 29.29 -23.20
CA GLU A 439 -20.08 30.16 -23.93
C GLU A 439 -18.62 29.65 -24.05
N HIS A 440 -18.37 28.39 -24.40
CA HIS A 440 -17.00 27.98 -24.82
C HIS A 440 -16.94 27.47 -26.28
N PRO A 441 -16.39 28.26 -27.22
CA PRO A 441 -16.17 27.83 -28.62
C PRO A 441 -15.12 26.70 -28.75
N THR A 442 -14.47 26.32 -27.66
CA THR A 442 -13.51 25.20 -27.55
C THR A 442 -14.09 23.96 -26.87
N PHE A 443 -15.41 23.89 -26.64
CA PHE A 443 -16.05 22.67 -26.12
C PHE A 443 -15.86 21.51 -27.11
N SER A 444 -14.78 20.74 -26.93
CA SER A 444 -14.59 19.52 -27.69
C SER A 444 -15.62 18.52 -27.16
N LEU A 445 -16.69 18.20 -27.90
CA LEU A 445 -17.61 17.17 -27.43
C LEU A 445 -16.93 15.78 -27.30
N GLU A 446 -15.69 15.62 -27.74
CA GLU A 446 -14.83 14.46 -27.44
C GLU A 446 -14.51 14.34 -25.94
N SER A 447 -14.54 15.46 -25.20
CA SER A 447 -14.40 15.49 -23.74
C SER A 447 -15.74 15.43 -22.99
N CYS A 448 -16.87 15.29 -23.68
CA CYS A 448 -18.18 15.21 -23.04
C CYS A 448 -18.35 13.86 -22.33
N GLU A 449 -18.66 13.89 -21.03
CA GLU A 449 -18.85 12.69 -20.19
C GLU A 449 -19.88 11.70 -20.75
N LEU A 450 -20.87 12.21 -21.48
CA LEU A 450 -21.86 11.39 -22.18
C LEU A 450 -21.22 10.45 -23.21
N PHE A 451 -20.44 10.98 -24.15
CA PHE A 451 -19.83 10.18 -25.20
C PHE A 451 -18.74 9.26 -24.65
N ARG A 452 -18.03 9.69 -23.61
CA ARG A 452 -17.07 8.83 -22.87
C ARG A 452 -17.76 7.63 -22.23
N SER A 453 -18.88 7.88 -21.57
CA SER A 453 -19.69 6.82 -20.94
C SER A 453 -20.26 5.85 -21.96
N LEU A 454 -20.74 6.37 -23.10
CA LEU A 454 -21.21 5.51 -24.19
C LEU A 454 -20.05 4.68 -24.77
N ASN A 455 -18.89 5.29 -25.07
CA ASN A 455 -17.70 4.57 -25.53
C ASN A 455 -17.31 3.43 -24.60
N LEU A 456 -17.27 3.67 -23.28
CA LEU A 456 -16.99 2.65 -22.27
C LEU A 456 -17.99 1.48 -22.36
N LEU A 457 -19.28 1.77 -22.48
CA LEU A 457 -20.30 0.73 -22.60
C LEU A 457 -20.12 -0.11 -23.87
N TYR A 458 -19.73 0.49 -24.98
CA TYR A 458 -19.44 -0.23 -26.22
C TYR A 458 -18.19 -1.09 -26.10
N PHE A 459 -17.13 -0.53 -25.54
CA PHE A 459 -15.87 -1.25 -25.34
C PHE A 459 -16.05 -2.47 -24.42
N LEU A 460 -16.82 -2.34 -23.34
CA LEU A 460 -17.14 -3.45 -22.43
C LEU A 460 -18.19 -4.44 -22.98
N GLY A 461 -18.70 -4.23 -24.19
CA GLY A 461 -19.79 -5.05 -24.76
C GLY A 461 -21.07 -4.97 -23.93
N ARG A 462 -21.37 -3.81 -23.34
CA ARG A 462 -22.54 -3.49 -22.49
C ARG A 462 -23.42 -2.41 -23.09
N HIS A 463 -23.52 -2.35 -24.42
CA HIS A 463 -24.33 -1.38 -25.14
C HIS A 463 -25.82 -1.37 -24.71
N GLN A 464 -26.34 -2.49 -24.18
CA GLN A 464 -27.68 -2.54 -23.60
C GLN A 464 -27.91 -1.59 -22.41
N LEU A 465 -26.86 -1.01 -21.81
CA LEU A 465 -26.99 0.01 -20.75
C LEU A 465 -27.01 1.45 -21.29
N ALA A 466 -26.81 1.65 -22.60
CA ALA A 466 -26.79 2.98 -23.21
C ALA A 466 -28.07 3.77 -22.94
N TYR A 467 -29.22 3.09 -22.84
CA TYR A 467 -30.50 3.73 -22.52
C TYR A 467 -30.47 4.44 -21.16
N ARG A 468 -29.75 3.90 -20.16
CA ARG A 468 -29.68 4.52 -18.83
C ARG A 468 -28.87 5.82 -18.85
N VAL A 469 -27.81 5.84 -19.65
CA VAL A 469 -27.00 7.05 -19.86
C VAL A 469 -27.85 8.14 -20.53
N LEU A 470 -28.52 7.78 -21.62
CA LEU A 470 -29.37 8.72 -22.37
C LEU A 470 -30.58 9.20 -21.55
N ASP A 471 -31.21 8.31 -20.80
CA ASP A 471 -32.34 8.64 -19.92
C ASP A 471 -31.92 9.58 -18.78
N ARG A 472 -30.68 9.45 -18.27
CA ARG A 472 -30.12 10.38 -17.30
C ARG A 472 -29.99 11.78 -17.89
N CYS A 473 -29.54 11.90 -19.14
CA CYS A 473 -29.50 13.18 -19.85
C CYS A 473 -30.88 13.83 -20.00
N LEU A 474 -31.92 13.01 -20.19
CA LEU A 474 -33.32 13.46 -20.32
C LEU A 474 -34.02 13.77 -18.97
N SER A 475 -33.46 13.27 -17.87
CA SER A 475 -34.03 13.38 -16.52
C SER A 475 -33.31 14.39 -15.62
N CYS A 476 -32.31 15.09 -16.17
CA CYS A 476 -31.54 16.11 -15.47
C CYS A 476 -32.44 17.33 -15.12
N PRO A 477 -32.41 17.87 -13.89
CA PRO A 477 -33.28 18.99 -13.50
C PRO A 477 -33.01 20.27 -14.32
N GLU A 478 -31.79 20.45 -14.81
CA GLU A 478 -31.35 21.52 -15.71
C GLU A 478 -32.00 21.45 -17.09
N ILE A 479 -32.76 20.40 -17.42
CA ILE A 479 -33.37 20.21 -18.74
C ILE A 479 -34.42 21.26 -19.15
N TYR A 480 -34.83 22.11 -18.22
CA TYR A 480 -35.69 23.26 -18.49
C TYR A 480 -34.89 24.55 -18.76
N GLN A 481 -33.57 24.52 -18.58
CA GLN A 481 -32.70 25.65 -18.85
C GLN A 481 -32.34 25.68 -20.35
N PRO A 482 -32.47 26.84 -21.03
CA PRO A 482 -32.13 26.97 -22.45
C PRO A 482 -30.70 26.51 -22.78
N ALA A 483 -29.73 26.84 -21.93
CA ALA A 483 -28.32 26.47 -22.10
C ALA A 483 -28.13 24.94 -22.19
N TYR A 484 -28.72 24.18 -21.26
CA TYR A 484 -28.65 22.72 -21.25
C TYR A 484 -29.27 22.10 -22.51
N ILE A 485 -30.37 22.67 -23.00
CA ILE A 485 -31.05 22.21 -24.21
C ILE A 485 -30.21 22.50 -25.46
N CYS A 486 -29.49 23.62 -25.50
CA CYS A 486 -28.48 23.87 -26.54
C CYS A 486 -27.36 22.81 -26.50
N GLY A 487 -26.90 22.43 -25.30
CA GLY A 487 -25.97 21.31 -25.10
C GLY A 487 -26.51 19.98 -25.65
N LEU A 488 -27.76 19.62 -25.31
CA LEU A 488 -28.42 18.42 -25.84
C LEU A 488 -28.56 18.44 -27.38
N THR A 489 -28.77 19.63 -27.96
CA THR A 489 -28.82 19.82 -29.41
C THR A 489 -27.47 19.53 -30.05
N ALA A 490 -26.37 19.97 -29.45
CA ALA A 490 -25.03 19.68 -29.91
C ALA A 490 -24.70 18.18 -29.82
N VAL A 491 -25.12 17.52 -28.73
CA VAL A 491 -25.04 16.06 -28.58
C VAL A 491 -25.79 15.35 -29.71
N LEU A 492 -27.04 15.74 -29.98
CA LEU A 492 -27.86 15.11 -31.02
C LEU A 492 -27.24 15.24 -32.42
N LYS A 493 -26.62 16.38 -32.73
CA LYS A 493 -25.92 16.59 -34.02
C LYS A 493 -24.69 15.68 -34.19
N ARG A 494 -24.01 15.29 -33.09
CA ARG A 494 -22.80 14.44 -33.14
C ARG A 494 -23.07 12.96 -32.96
N LEU A 495 -24.21 12.60 -32.37
CA LEU A 495 -24.58 11.21 -32.12
C LEU A 495 -24.50 10.31 -33.38
N PRO A 496 -24.89 10.74 -34.60
CA PRO A 496 -24.69 9.92 -35.80
C PRO A 496 -23.23 9.55 -36.07
N SER A 497 -22.30 10.50 -35.93
CA SER A 497 -20.86 10.27 -36.14
C SER A 497 -20.27 9.32 -35.09
N PHE A 498 -20.82 9.32 -33.87
CA PHE A 498 -20.47 8.38 -32.81
C PHE A 498 -20.99 6.96 -33.08
N LEU A 499 -22.23 6.84 -33.58
CA LEU A 499 -22.87 5.54 -33.81
C LEU A 499 -22.32 4.80 -35.03
N GLN A 500 -21.84 5.53 -36.05
CA GLN A 500 -21.35 4.96 -37.29
C GLN A 500 -20.18 3.96 -37.11
N PRO A 501 -19.12 4.25 -36.33
CA PRO A 501 -18.06 3.28 -36.00
C PRO A 501 -18.56 1.97 -35.37
N HIS A 502 -19.68 2.01 -34.65
CA HIS A 502 -20.28 0.86 -33.99
C HIS A 502 -21.34 0.14 -34.86
N GLY A 503 -21.52 0.56 -36.11
CA GLY A 503 -22.49 -0.03 -37.03
C GLY A 503 -23.95 0.24 -36.67
N LEU A 504 -24.21 1.32 -35.91
CA LEU A 504 -25.53 1.68 -35.42
C LEU A 504 -26.07 2.92 -36.10
N SER A 505 -27.40 3.08 -36.08
CA SER A 505 -28.12 4.21 -36.61
C SER A 505 -28.79 5.02 -35.49
N LEU A 506 -28.98 6.32 -35.71
CA LEU A 506 -29.81 7.17 -34.85
C LEU A 506 -31.26 6.68 -34.77
N LEU A 507 -31.68 5.85 -35.73
CA LEU A 507 -33.02 5.24 -35.78
C LEU A 507 -33.16 3.97 -34.93
N ASP A 508 -32.06 3.45 -34.38
CA ASP A 508 -32.09 2.29 -33.51
C ASP A 508 -32.42 2.71 -32.06
N GLU A 509 -33.12 1.85 -31.32
CA GLU A 509 -33.29 2.06 -29.88
C GLU A 509 -31.97 1.78 -29.14
N PRO A 510 -31.59 2.58 -28.12
CA PRO A 510 -32.36 3.65 -27.46
C PRO A 510 -32.19 5.07 -28.04
N TYR A 511 -31.45 5.21 -29.15
CA TYR A 511 -31.06 6.50 -29.72
C TYR A 511 -32.22 7.24 -30.38
N ALA A 512 -33.13 6.50 -31.01
CA ALA A 512 -34.34 7.05 -31.60
C ALA A 512 -35.23 7.72 -30.54
N TYR A 513 -35.48 7.03 -29.43
CA TYR A 513 -36.23 7.58 -28.29
C TYR A 513 -35.56 8.85 -27.75
N PHE A 514 -34.24 8.80 -27.51
CA PHE A 514 -33.49 9.96 -27.04
C PHE A 514 -33.62 11.16 -27.98
N ALA A 515 -33.43 10.95 -29.28
CA ALA A 515 -33.53 12.01 -30.28
C ALA A 515 -34.94 12.63 -30.35
N GLY A 516 -35.98 11.80 -30.30
CA GLY A 516 -37.37 12.26 -30.26
C GLY A 516 -37.66 13.13 -29.04
N GLU A 517 -37.23 12.70 -27.85
CA GLU A 517 -37.44 13.45 -26.61
C GLU A 517 -36.63 14.77 -26.56
N VAL A 518 -35.39 14.78 -27.03
CA VAL A 518 -34.60 16.02 -27.17
C VAL A 518 -35.31 17.02 -28.07
N ILE A 519 -35.79 16.59 -29.25
CA ILE A 519 -36.51 17.48 -30.18
C ILE A 519 -37.80 18.01 -29.55
N LYS A 520 -38.59 17.18 -28.87
CA LYS A 520 -39.80 17.64 -28.17
C LYS A 520 -39.48 18.69 -27.11
N LYS A 521 -38.40 18.50 -26.34
CA LYS A 521 -37.97 19.45 -25.31
C LYS A 521 -37.45 20.76 -25.90
N ILE A 522 -36.73 20.71 -27.02
CA ILE A 522 -36.35 21.91 -27.80
C ILE A 522 -37.61 22.67 -28.24
N ILE A 523 -38.63 21.96 -28.76
CA ILE A 523 -39.90 22.59 -29.14
C ILE A 523 -40.58 23.25 -27.94
N GLN A 524 -40.68 22.54 -26.82
CA GLN A 524 -41.39 23.04 -25.64
C GLN A 524 -40.71 24.25 -25.01
N ASN A 525 -39.38 24.25 -24.92
CA ASN A 525 -38.62 25.24 -24.13
C ASN A 525 -37.95 26.33 -24.98
N ILE A 526 -37.46 26.02 -26.18
CA ILE A 526 -36.78 26.99 -27.05
C ILE A 526 -37.78 27.70 -27.97
N LEU A 527 -38.74 26.97 -28.56
CA LEU A 527 -39.80 27.60 -29.37
C LEU A 527 -40.89 28.23 -28.50
N GLY A 528 -41.15 27.70 -27.30
CA GLY A 528 -42.15 28.24 -26.38
C GLY A 528 -43.60 28.14 -26.91
N PRO A 529 -44.60 28.70 -26.19
CA PRO A 529 -45.98 28.70 -26.66
C PRO A 529 -46.10 29.50 -27.96
N ASN A 530 -46.78 28.93 -28.96
CA ASN A 530 -47.05 29.57 -30.23
C ASN A 530 -47.60 30.99 -30.00
N PRO A 531 -46.97 32.05 -30.54
CA PRO A 531 -47.43 33.43 -30.36
C PRO A 531 -48.81 33.71 -30.99
N CYS A 532 -49.38 32.76 -31.75
CA CYS A 532 -50.75 32.80 -32.28
C CYS A 532 -51.47 31.44 -32.11
N PRO A 533 -51.96 31.10 -30.90
CA PRO A 533 -52.59 29.79 -30.62
C PRO A 533 -53.98 29.62 -31.24
N LYS A 534 -54.57 30.69 -31.81
CA LYS A 534 -55.93 30.70 -32.38
C LYS A 534 -55.99 30.38 -33.88
N ILE A 535 -54.85 30.13 -34.52
CA ILE A 535 -54.79 29.90 -35.97
C ILE A 535 -54.44 28.42 -36.18
N SER A 536 -55.40 27.66 -36.70
CA SER A 536 -55.18 26.26 -37.07
C SER A 536 -54.10 26.15 -38.17
N PRO A 537 -53.40 25.01 -38.33
CA PRO A 537 -52.43 24.83 -39.42
C PRO A 537 -53.02 25.12 -40.82
N ALA A 538 -54.32 24.86 -40.99
CA ALA A 538 -55.07 25.15 -42.22
C ALA A 538 -55.31 26.66 -42.44
N GLU A 539 -55.67 27.40 -41.39
CA GLU A 539 -55.75 28.87 -41.43
C GLU A 539 -54.37 29.51 -41.61
N TRP A 540 -53.31 28.86 -41.12
CA TRP A 540 -51.94 29.35 -41.29
C TRP A 540 -51.51 29.30 -42.76
N LYS A 541 -51.87 28.21 -43.46
CA LYS A 541 -51.69 28.08 -44.90
C LYS A 541 -52.46 29.17 -45.68
N ALA A 542 -53.61 29.62 -45.19
CA ALA A 542 -54.40 30.69 -45.80
C ALA A 542 -53.78 32.08 -45.56
N VAL A 543 -53.37 32.40 -44.33
CA VAL A 543 -52.75 33.69 -43.97
C VAL A 543 -51.38 33.87 -44.64
N LYS A 544 -50.57 32.82 -44.75
CA LYS A 544 -49.25 32.86 -45.44
C LYS A 544 -49.38 33.12 -46.95
N ASN A 545 -50.41 32.56 -47.60
CA ASN A 545 -50.76 32.85 -49.00
C ASN A 545 -51.29 34.29 -49.19
N GLN A 546 -51.84 34.90 -48.14
CA GLN A 546 -52.24 36.30 -48.12
C GLN A 546 -51.06 37.25 -47.83
N MET A 547 -50.09 36.83 -47.01
CA MET A 547 -48.93 37.62 -46.61
C MET A 547 -48.02 37.98 -47.79
N ILE A 548 -47.75 37.07 -48.73
CA ILE A 548 -46.91 37.39 -49.90
C ILE A 548 -47.60 38.41 -50.82
N ASN A 549 -48.94 38.37 -50.92
CA ASN A 549 -49.70 39.31 -51.74
C ASN A 549 -49.97 40.67 -51.06
N ILE A 550 -49.83 40.76 -49.73
CA ILE A 550 -50.10 41.99 -48.95
C ILE A 550 -48.81 42.66 -48.45
N ALA A 551 -47.68 41.93 -48.34
CA ALA A 551 -46.40 42.44 -47.85
C ALA A 551 -45.81 43.62 -48.66
N LEU A 552 -46.28 43.86 -49.89
CA LEU A 552 -45.87 45.02 -50.69
C LEU A 552 -46.80 46.23 -50.61
N ARG A 553 -47.97 46.16 -49.94
CA ARG A 553 -48.93 47.29 -50.00
C ARG A 553 -49.33 47.98 -48.71
N LYS A 554 -49.20 47.44 -47.49
CA LYS A 554 -49.41 48.25 -46.26
C LYS A 554 -48.63 47.70 -45.05
N THR A 555 -47.40 48.15 -44.88
CA THR A 555 -46.57 47.93 -43.66
C THR A 555 -47.13 48.55 -42.38
N ARG A 556 -48.27 49.29 -42.43
CA ARG A 556 -48.92 49.89 -41.24
C ARG A 556 -49.81 48.95 -40.43
N VAL A 557 -50.28 47.83 -40.99
CA VAL A 557 -51.25 46.95 -40.30
C VAL A 557 -50.60 46.18 -39.14
N TRP A 558 -49.26 46.11 -39.12
CA TRP A 558 -48.51 45.26 -38.20
C TRP A 558 -47.75 46.08 -37.14
N GLY A 559 -48.10 47.35 -36.97
CA GLY A 559 -47.46 48.26 -36.00
C GLY A 559 -46.01 48.68 -36.35
N VAL A 560 -45.49 48.29 -37.53
CA VAL A 560 -44.18 48.73 -38.01
C VAL A 560 -44.28 50.21 -38.42
N SER A 561 -43.48 51.07 -37.77
CA SER A 561 -43.44 52.49 -38.09
C SER A 561 -42.14 52.83 -38.82
N LEU A 562 -42.25 53.58 -39.91
CA LEU A 562 -41.10 54.08 -40.67
C LEU A 562 -40.83 55.50 -40.21
N ARG A 563 -39.62 55.75 -39.71
CA ARG A 563 -39.16 57.10 -39.40
C ARG A 563 -37.93 57.40 -40.25
N THR A 564 -37.84 58.61 -40.75
CA THR A 564 -36.61 59.10 -41.38
C THR A 564 -35.74 59.70 -40.29
N ALA A 565 -34.55 59.14 -40.09
CA ALA A 565 -33.54 59.69 -39.19
C ALA A 565 -32.39 60.26 -40.02
N MET A 566 -31.92 61.46 -39.68
CA MET A 566 -30.68 61.98 -40.24
C MET A 566 -29.52 61.35 -39.46
N ASP A 567 -28.60 60.70 -40.16
CA ASP A 567 -27.35 60.29 -39.53
C ASP A 567 -26.47 61.51 -39.22
N GLU A 568 -25.38 61.29 -38.48
CA GLU A 568 -24.45 62.34 -38.06
C GLU A 568 -23.80 63.09 -39.24
N ASN A 569 -23.88 62.54 -40.45
CA ASN A 569 -23.36 63.12 -41.69
C ASN A 569 -24.45 63.80 -42.53
N GLY A 570 -25.66 63.97 -41.99
CA GLY A 570 -26.79 64.60 -42.69
C GLY A 570 -27.40 63.76 -43.81
N ARG A 571 -27.12 62.45 -43.87
CA ARG A 571 -27.80 61.54 -44.79
C ARG A 571 -29.08 61.04 -44.15
N CYS A 572 -30.17 61.13 -44.90
CA CYS A 572 -31.46 60.64 -44.47
C CYS A 572 -31.49 59.12 -44.59
N THR A 573 -31.53 58.42 -43.46
CA THR A 573 -31.68 56.96 -43.38
C THR A 573 -33.11 56.61 -42.97
N LEU A 574 -33.67 55.58 -43.59
CA LEU A 574 -35.01 55.09 -43.26
C LEU A 574 -34.89 54.10 -42.09
N GLN A 575 -35.29 54.52 -40.90
CA GLN A 575 -35.31 53.69 -39.71
C GLN A 575 -36.67 52.98 -39.60
N VAL A 576 -36.63 51.65 -39.50
CA VAL A 576 -37.82 50.79 -39.41
C VAL A 576 -38.01 50.36 -37.96
N ASP A 577 -38.92 51.00 -37.24
CA ASP A 577 -39.31 50.59 -35.89
C ASP A 577 -40.23 49.38 -35.97
N ARG A 578 -39.70 48.21 -35.56
CA ARG A 578 -40.47 46.97 -35.47
C ARG A 578 -41.09 46.83 -34.08
N PRO A 579 -42.40 46.59 -33.95
CA PRO A 579 -43.01 46.35 -32.65
C PRO A 579 -42.51 45.04 -32.04
N GLN A 580 -42.39 45.01 -30.72
CA GLN A 580 -41.74 43.93 -29.96
C GLN A 580 -42.30 42.53 -30.26
N HIS A 581 -43.60 42.41 -30.58
CA HIS A 581 -44.22 41.12 -30.92
C HIS A 581 -43.71 40.53 -32.26
N LEU A 582 -43.28 41.37 -33.22
CA LEU A 582 -42.65 40.90 -34.45
C LEU A 582 -41.19 40.47 -34.23
N ASN A 583 -40.49 41.08 -33.26
CA ASN A 583 -39.16 40.61 -32.87
C ASN A 583 -39.24 39.21 -32.26
N GLY A 584 -40.24 38.95 -31.39
CA GLY A 584 -40.52 37.61 -30.87
C GLY A 584 -40.83 36.60 -31.98
N PHE A 585 -41.58 36.99 -33.00
CA PHE A 585 -41.90 36.14 -34.15
C PHE A 585 -40.69 35.83 -35.04
N VAL A 586 -39.80 36.80 -35.28
CA VAL A 586 -38.56 36.59 -36.05
C VAL A 586 -37.62 35.65 -35.29
N VAL A 587 -37.42 35.87 -33.99
CA VAL A 587 -36.63 34.98 -33.13
C VAL A 587 -37.21 33.57 -33.12
N TRP A 588 -38.54 33.44 -33.07
CA TRP A 588 -39.24 32.16 -33.16
C TRP A 588 -39.01 31.45 -34.50
N LEU A 589 -39.07 32.17 -35.64
CA LEU A 589 -38.80 31.59 -36.97
C LEU A 589 -37.35 31.15 -37.14
N THR A 590 -36.39 31.91 -36.60
CA THR A 590 -34.98 31.52 -36.61
C THR A 590 -34.78 30.21 -35.84
N ARG A 591 -35.33 30.12 -34.62
CA ARG A 591 -35.30 28.91 -33.80
C ARG A 591 -36.02 27.73 -34.47
N LEU A 592 -37.14 27.98 -35.16
CA LEU A 592 -37.84 26.92 -35.89
C LEU A 592 -36.97 26.34 -37.02
N THR A 593 -36.23 27.21 -37.72
CA THR A 593 -35.32 26.79 -38.79
C THR A 593 -34.19 25.92 -38.21
N GLU A 594 -33.62 26.31 -37.07
CA GLU A 594 -32.59 25.51 -36.37
C GLU A 594 -33.10 24.12 -35.95
N VAL A 595 -34.36 24.01 -35.52
CA VAL A 595 -34.98 22.70 -35.19
C VAL A 595 -35.25 21.88 -36.45
N GLN A 596 -35.65 22.52 -37.56
CA GLN A 596 -35.85 21.85 -38.84
C GLN A 596 -34.54 21.29 -39.40
N GLU A 597 -33.39 21.90 -39.13
CA GLU A 597 -32.07 21.36 -39.51
C GLU A 597 -31.72 20.05 -38.79
N LEU A 598 -32.38 19.71 -37.68
CA LEU A 598 -32.17 18.45 -36.95
C LEU A 598 -32.99 17.30 -37.54
N LEU A 599 -34.12 17.59 -38.20
CA LEU A 599 -35.02 16.56 -38.75
C LEU A 599 -34.35 15.63 -39.78
N PRO A 600 -33.50 16.12 -40.71
CA PRO A 600 -32.79 15.26 -41.66
C PRO A 600 -31.92 14.18 -40.99
N LEU A 601 -31.48 14.39 -39.74
CA LEU A 601 -30.71 13.39 -39.00
C LEU A 601 -31.56 12.14 -38.67
N LEU A 602 -32.88 12.28 -38.64
CA LEU A 602 -33.84 11.22 -38.36
C LEU A 602 -34.37 10.53 -39.64
N GLY A 603 -33.69 10.69 -40.77
CA GLY A 603 -34.05 10.03 -42.02
C GLY A 603 -35.19 10.71 -42.76
N ASP A 604 -36.05 9.92 -43.41
CA ASP A 604 -37.16 10.44 -44.24
C ASP A 604 -38.37 10.93 -43.42
N ASP A 605 -39.33 11.61 -44.07
CA ASP A 605 -40.51 12.17 -43.40
C ASP A 605 -41.31 11.13 -42.59
N ARG A 606 -41.31 9.85 -43.01
CA ARG A 606 -42.02 8.79 -42.28
C ARG A 606 -41.27 8.41 -41.01
N GLN A 607 -39.94 8.33 -41.08
CA GLN A 607 -39.07 8.05 -39.95
C GLN A 607 -39.07 9.21 -38.95
N GLN A 608 -38.98 10.44 -39.44
CA GLN A 608 -39.11 11.65 -38.63
C GLN A 608 -40.46 11.68 -37.90
N MET A 609 -41.57 11.41 -38.59
CA MET A 609 -42.91 11.34 -37.97
C MET A 609 -43.01 10.25 -36.90
N LYS A 610 -42.38 9.09 -37.15
CA LYS A 610 -42.37 7.97 -36.20
C LYS A 610 -41.61 8.31 -34.91
N VAL A 611 -40.47 9.02 -35.03
CA VAL A 611 -39.60 9.37 -33.90
C VAL A 611 -40.12 10.60 -33.13
N VAL A 612 -40.52 11.65 -33.84
CA VAL A 612 -40.91 12.93 -33.24
C VAL A 612 -42.37 12.92 -32.76
N GLY A 613 -43.26 12.16 -33.43
CA GLY A 613 -44.67 12.06 -33.05
C GLY A 613 -45.53 13.20 -33.59
N LYS A 614 -46.52 13.66 -32.81
CA LYS A 614 -47.52 14.65 -33.25
C LYS A 614 -46.90 16.03 -33.49
N GLU A 615 -45.79 16.30 -32.83
CA GLU A 615 -44.99 17.51 -32.94
C GLU A 615 -44.37 17.67 -34.33
N PHE A 616 -44.21 16.57 -35.07
CA PHE A 616 -43.68 16.57 -36.43
C PHE A 616 -44.51 17.39 -37.42
N GLU A 617 -45.84 17.21 -37.40
CA GLU A 617 -46.76 17.95 -38.28
C GLU A 617 -46.63 19.45 -38.05
N TRP A 618 -46.34 19.85 -36.82
CA TRP A 618 -46.16 21.25 -36.44
C TRP A 618 -44.84 21.82 -36.94
N LEU A 619 -43.75 21.06 -36.86
CA LEU A 619 -42.44 21.45 -37.37
C LEU A 619 -42.44 21.67 -38.88
N ILE A 620 -43.05 20.76 -39.66
CA ILE A 620 -43.06 20.88 -41.12
C ILE A 620 -44.01 22.00 -41.60
N HIS A 621 -45.21 22.09 -41.02
CA HIS A 621 -46.21 23.05 -41.46
C HIS A 621 -45.99 24.48 -40.90
N GLY A 622 -45.22 24.64 -39.82
CA GLY A 622 -44.83 25.95 -39.28
C GLY A 622 -43.85 26.70 -40.17
N GLY A 623 -42.89 26.02 -40.80
CA GLY A 623 -41.78 26.65 -41.52
C GLY A 623 -41.92 26.69 -43.05
N ASN A 624 -42.27 25.59 -43.73
CA ASN A 624 -42.10 25.49 -45.18
C ASN A 624 -43.38 25.05 -45.94
N SER A 625 -43.96 25.99 -46.70
CA SER A 625 -44.98 25.71 -47.73
C SER A 625 -44.84 26.69 -48.91
N ILE A 626 -43.62 27.15 -49.21
CA ILE A 626 -43.38 28.01 -50.39
C ILE A 626 -42.85 27.17 -51.56
N ASP A 627 -41.85 26.33 -51.37
CA ASP A 627 -41.21 25.64 -52.51
C ASP A 627 -42.04 24.50 -53.12
N GLU A 628 -42.76 23.71 -52.33
CA GLU A 628 -43.50 22.56 -52.87
C GLU A 628 -44.72 22.99 -53.72
N LEU A 629 -45.28 24.18 -53.46
CA LEU A 629 -46.42 24.71 -54.21
C LEU A 629 -46.00 25.46 -55.48
N GLU A 630 -44.80 26.07 -55.51
CA GLU A 630 -44.21 26.61 -56.74
C GLU A 630 -43.72 25.48 -57.66
N TYR A 631 -43.09 24.42 -57.12
CA TYR A 631 -42.67 23.26 -57.90
C TYR A 631 -43.87 22.58 -58.60
N ARG A 632 -45.00 22.41 -57.88
CA ARG A 632 -46.25 21.87 -58.47
C ARG A 632 -46.93 22.85 -59.44
N LYS A 633 -46.76 24.17 -59.29
CA LYS A 633 -47.29 25.18 -60.23
C LYS A 633 -46.47 25.29 -61.52
N VAL A 634 -45.14 25.18 -61.45
CA VAL A 634 -44.24 25.18 -62.61
C VAL A 634 -44.43 23.92 -63.45
N HIS A 635 -44.61 22.75 -62.83
CA HIS A 635 -44.88 21.52 -63.57
C HIS A 635 -46.30 21.42 -64.16
N ARG A 636 -47.30 22.10 -63.57
CA ARG A 636 -48.64 22.22 -64.19
C ARG A 636 -48.66 23.20 -65.37
N ARG A 637 -47.78 24.21 -65.41
CA ARG A 637 -47.66 25.14 -66.54
C ARG A 637 -46.92 24.53 -67.74
N ARG A 638 -45.94 23.65 -67.52
CA ARG A 638 -45.24 22.89 -68.59
C ARG A 638 -46.04 21.75 -69.24
N ARG A 639 -47.23 21.41 -68.72
CA ARG A 639 -48.16 20.44 -69.36
C ARG A 639 -49.32 21.11 -70.09
N ARG A 640 -49.39 22.44 -70.09
CA ARG A 640 -50.43 23.25 -70.75
C ARG A 640 -49.87 24.31 -71.72
N ALA A 641 -48.55 24.33 -71.89
CA ALA A 641 -47.86 24.87 -73.07
C ALA A 641 -47.20 23.66 -73.75
#